data_AF-A0A2D8GDN6-F1
#
_entry.id   AF-A0A2D8GDN6-F1
#
_cell.length_a   1.000
_cell.length_b   1.000
_cell.length_c   1.000
_cell.angle_alpha   90.00
_cell.angle_beta   90.00
_cell.angle_gamma   90.00
#
_symmetry.space_group_name_H-M   'P 1'
#
loop_
_entity.id
_entity.type
_entity.pdbx_description
1 polymer ?
#
loop_
_entity_poly.entity_id
_entity_poly.type
_entity_poly.pdbx_seq_one_letter_code
_entity_poly.pdbx_strand_id
1 'polypeptide(L)'
;MKNNFLKLSITLFFLINTNLFGEELDIKANQMKLNKETKTILAEGSVQISDPKKNIIFAEKAEYDKNNELMRSFGATDIITSEKFRIQGENIYYDNKKGIIYSKSNTLVTDINGNKIYLDMFDYSTEKKMFFSQGNIEVQDNKTNTYLFSEIYIDEKKRKIVGSDVKSFLNDNSFKDDERNEPRFFANSAFINEEGITFQKGVFTNCKNREGGKCPPWSIQAEKINHNKAKKTVYYDNAVLKIYDFPIFYFPKFFHPGPTVKRQSGFLFPKLQDNSSVGFSASTPYYWAISENKDMTFTPKIYAKENLLVLHEYRHAFKDSFLILDSGYTKGYKKTNKFKKSDGARSHFFAKFNRDLSRDDFSSNLEINYQQVSNDTYLKVHDIKTELADKDKNIISKDLSYEFQDNKNYLGISAAMYENLTSNDSDKTRFEYSVPNILFERNLFTGDKIGVFDIRSNAFVENFKVNQTTKFWVNDINWQSNPFISFNGIQNKFKGLFKIVNYEAEGAKKYKTEGLNSEIAGVIAYDAKLPMSKINESENKINFFTPKFSFRYAPGHMRNLQDDDLKLSYSNAFSLNRNAEPDVIEKGESITTGFEISSSDLKNGVTGGKNYSLSLAQIQSLRENKSIPSKSSLDQRASDLVGEAFIKLSENFNLKNEFSIDHNLNDINYNDLEANLILGNTSFNLNYLEESNHIGTSNYIKSGINVDLNNSGQINFNIKKNLETDSTEFYDLAYDYINDCLRAGLVFRREFYTDRDVEPSDSLMFRVTLFPFGEARSPLIDR
;
A
#
# COMPACT_ATOMS: atom_id res chain seq x y z
N MET A 1 42.27 -3.09 82.58
CA MET A 1 43.14 -1.90 82.47
C MET A 1 42.32 -0.73 81.97
N LYS A 2 42.39 0.39 82.72
CA LYS A 2 41.89 1.75 82.43
C LYS A 2 40.36 1.91 82.36
N ASN A 3 39.71 2.32 83.44
CA ASN A 3 39.63 3.69 84.02
C ASN A 3 38.51 4.51 83.36
N ASN A 4 37.71 5.34 84.03
CA ASN A 4 37.30 5.50 85.44
C ASN A 4 36.44 6.79 85.50
N PHE A 5 35.66 6.94 86.57
CA PHE A 5 34.99 8.17 87.08
C PHE A 5 33.75 8.71 86.33
N LEU A 6 32.67 9.21 86.95
CA LEU A 6 32.07 9.19 88.31
C LEU A 6 30.86 10.15 88.25
N LYS A 7 29.75 9.84 88.96
CA LYS A 7 28.75 10.74 89.64
C LYS A 7 28.23 11.99 88.87
N LEU A 8 26.97 12.41 88.90
CA LEU A 8 26.00 12.53 90.00
C LEU A 8 24.64 13.02 89.41
N SER A 9 23.57 12.85 90.18
CA SER A 9 22.16 13.28 89.99
C SER A 9 21.89 14.65 89.37
N ILE A 10 20.72 14.80 88.71
CA ILE A 10 19.63 15.74 89.07
C ILE A 10 18.36 15.40 88.27
N THR A 11 17.26 15.26 89.00
CA THR A 11 15.86 15.22 88.56
C THR A 11 15.43 16.46 87.79
N LEU A 12 14.72 16.30 86.67
CA LEU A 12 13.68 17.26 86.29
C LEU A 12 12.57 16.59 85.48
N PHE A 13 11.36 16.71 86.04
CA PHE A 13 10.05 16.49 85.45
C PHE A 13 9.98 16.93 83.98
N PHE A 14 9.51 16.08 83.09
CA PHE A 14 8.81 16.52 81.89
C PHE A 14 7.53 15.71 81.71
N LEU A 15 6.43 16.47 81.68
CA LEU A 15 5.05 16.02 81.56
C LEU A 15 4.88 15.11 80.35
N ILE A 16 4.43 13.87 80.60
CA ILE A 16 3.75 13.07 79.58
C ILE A 16 2.34 13.67 79.46
N ASN A 17 2.18 14.64 78.55
CA ASN A 17 0.86 14.99 78.04
C ASN A 17 0.40 13.83 77.14
N THR A 18 -0.38 12.92 77.71
CA THR A 18 -1.26 12.07 76.92
C THR A 18 -2.36 12.96 76.33
N ASN A 19 -2.11 13.53 75.15
CA ASN A 19 -3.21 14.02 74.32
C ASN A 19 -4.00 12.79 73.86
N LEU A 20 -5.06 12.45 74.60
CA LEU A 20 -6.19 11.71 74.05
C LEU A 20 -6.83 12.62 73.00
N PHE A 21 -6.42 12.47 71.74
CA PHE A 21 -7.16 13.03 70.62
C PHE A 21 -8.48 12.28 70.55
N GLY A 22 -9.60 12.95 70.88
CA GLY A 22 -10.89 12.51 70.38
C GLY A 22 -10.85 12.59 68.86
N GLU A 23 -11.17 11.50 68.17
CA GLU A 23 -11.38 11.45 66.71
C GLU A 23 -12.67 12.21 66.34
N GLU A 24 -12.74 13.50 66.66
CA GLU A 24 -13.85 14.38 66.25
C GLU A 24 -13.54 15.01 64.87
N LEU A 25 -14.58 15.22 64.06
CA LEU A 25 -14.49 15.94 62.79
C LEU A 25 -14.11 17.42 63.01
N ASP A 26 -13.14 17.94 62.25
CA ASP A 26 -12.81 19.37 62.24
C ASP A 26 -13.74 20.10 61.27
N ILE A 27 -14.69 20.89 61.79
CA ILE A 27 -15.71 21.62 61.01
C ILE A 27 -15.41 23.13 61.03
N LYS A 28 -15.27 23.73 59.85
CA LYS A 28 -15.10 25.18 59.63
C LYS A 28 -16.24 25.70 58.76
N ALA A 29 -16.85 26.82 59.11
CA ALA A 29 -17.92 27.46 58.34
C ALA A 29 -18.04 28.94 58.70
N ASN A 30 -18.73 29.73 57.87
CA ASN A 30 -19.00 31.14 58.13
C ASN A 30 -19.96 31.33 59.31
N GLN A 31 -20.94 30.44 59.47
CA GLN A 31 -21.90 30.44 60.57
C GLN A 31 -22.09 29.01 61.12
N MET A 32 -22.11 28.88 62.43
CA MET A 32 -22.40 27.61 63.12
C MET A 32 -23.46 27.81 64.21
N LYS A 33 -24.50 26.98 64.20
CA LYS A 33 -25.54 26.93 65.21
C LYS A 33 -25.50 25.58 65.93
N LEU A 34 -25.29 25.61 67.24
CA LEU A 34 -25.28 24.43 68.09
C LEU A 34 -26.63 24.28 68.79
N ASN A 35 -27.33 23.17 68.56
CA ASN A 35 -28.47 22.78 69.38
C ASN A 35 -27.98 21.89 70.53
N LYS A 36 -28.04 22.42 71.75
CA LYS A 36 -27.53 21.74 72.96
C LYS A 36 -28.42 20.57 73.41
N GLU A 37 -29.72 20.58 73.10
CA GLU A 37 -30.66 19.53 73.49
C GLU A 37 -30.50 18.29 72.62
N THR A 38 -30.39 18.48 71.30
CA THR A 38 -30.21 17.40 70.32
C THR A 38 -28.73 17.06 70.06
N LYS A 39 -27.79 17.88 70.57
CA LYS A 39 -26.34 17.81 70.29
C LYS A 39 -26.02 17.80 68.78
N THR A 40 -26.77 18.57 68.00
CA THR A 40 -26.54 18.75 66.57
C THR A 40 -25.84 20.08 66.27
N ILE A 41 -24.91 20.07 65.32
CA ILE A 41 -24.22 21.26 64.80
C ILE A 41 -24.72 21.51 63.39
N LEU A 42 -25.33 22.68 63.15
CA LEU A 42 -25.67 23.15 61.82
C LEU A 42 -24.63 24.17 61.36
N ALA A 43 -23.92 23.87 60.28
CA ALA A 43 -22.91 24.72 59.66
C ALA A 43 -23.42 25.28 58.33
N GLU A 44 -23.31 26.59 58.13
CA GLU A 44 -23.80 27.31 56.93
C GLU A 44 -22.73 28.29 56.40
N GLY A 45 -22.58 28.33 55.07
CA GLY A 45 -21.66 29.19 54.33
C GLY A 45 -20.22 28.66 54.27
N SER A 46 -19.78 28.25 53.08
CA SER A 46 -18.42 27.74 52.82
C SER A 46 -17.94 26.70 53.85
N VAL A 47 -18.76 25.68 54.12
CA VAL A 47 -18.48 24.63 55.10
C VAL A 47 -17.34 23.75 54.59
N GLN A 48 -16.32 23.55 55.43
CA GLN A 48 -15.22 22.63 55.23
C GLN A 48 -15.13 21.68 56.43
N ILE A 49 -15.22 20.37 56.18
CA ILE A 49 -15.14 19.32 57.20
C ILE A 49 -13.94 18.45 56.90
N SER A 50 -13.02 18.31 57.84
CA SER A 50 -11.86 17.41 57.71
C SER A 50 -12.00 16.25 58.69
N ASP A 51 -11.90 15.03 58.19
CA ASP A 51 -11.93 13.83 59.03
C ASP A 51 -10.52 13.45 59.56
N PRO A 52 -10.43 12.59 60.59
CA PRO A 52 -9.14 12.12 61.11
C PRO A 52 -8.28 11.36 60.08
N LYS A 53 -8.89 10.86 59.00
CA LYS A 53 -8.21 10.13 57.92
C LYS A 53 -7.77 11.06 56.76
N LYS A 54 -7.89 12.38 56.94
CA LYS A 54 -7.50 13.44 55.99
C LYS A 54 -8.37 13.51 54.73
N ASN A 55 -9.61 13.03 54.77
CA ASN A 55 -10.62 13.37 53.77
C ASN A 55 -11.19 14.76 54.10
N ILE A 56 -11.40 15.59 53.07
CA ILE A 56 -11.91 16.95 53.21
C ILE A 56 -13.21 17.08 52.43
N ILE A 57 -14.29 17.47 53.10
CA ILE A 57 -15.64 17.64 52.55
C ILE A 57 -15.97 19.14 52.50
N PHE A 58 -16.44 19.62 51.36
CA PHE A 58 -16.84 21.00 51.11
C PHE A 58 -18.33 21.05 50.75
N ALA A 59 -19.10 21.92 51.41
CA ALA A 59 -20.52 22.13 51.14
C ALA A 59 -20.95 23.56 51.50
N GLU A 60 -22.08 24.03 50.98
CA GLU A 60 -22.68 25.30 51.46
C GLU A 60 -23.40 25.14 52.81
N LYS A 61 -23.90 23.94 53.09
CA LYS A 61 -24.63 23.63 54.32
C LYS A 61 -24.43 22.18 54.74
N ALA A 62 -24.14 21.97 56.02
CA ALA A 62 -24.02 20.63 56.60
C ALA A 62 -24.57 20.58 58.03
N GLU A 63 -25.08 19.42 58.42
CA GLU A 63 -25.53 19.09 59.76
C GLU A 63 -24.68 17.94 60.31
N TYR A 64 -24.24 18.03 61.56
CA TYR A 64 -23.52 16.97 62.25
C TYR A 64 -24.22 16.60 63.56
N ASP A 65 -24.69 15.36 63.66
CA ASP A 65 -25.24 14.78 64.88
C ASP A 65 -24.12 14.14 65.71
N LYS A 66 -23.78 14.75 66.84
CA LYS A 66 -22.69 14.29 67.69
C LYS A 66 -23.00 12.98 68.45
N ASN A 67 -24.27 12.65 68.68
CA ASN A 67 -24.62 11.39 69.36
C ASN A 67 -24.49 10.18 68.43
N ASN A 68 -24.91 10.36 67.19
CA ASN A 68 -24.85 9.32 66.16
C ASN A 68 -23.54 9.36 65.36
N GLU A 69 -22.75 10.43 65.49
CA GLU A 69 -21.58 10.76 64.68
C GLU A 69 -21.86 10.70 63.18
N LEU A 70 -23.04 11.20 62.80
CA LEU A 70 -23.53 11.22 61.43
C LEU A 70 -23.50 12.65 60.93
N MET A 71 -22.74 12.90 59.87
CA MET A 71 -22.75 14.15 59.14
C MET A 71 -23.63 14.00 57.90
N ARG A 72 -24.37 15.06 57.56
CA ARG A 72 -25.16 15.18 56.35
C ARG A 72 -24.90 16.54 55.71
N SER A 73 -24.50 16.55 54.45
CA SER A 73 -24.49 17.78 53.63
C SER A 73 -25.83 17.99 52.92
N PHE A 74 -26.11 19.22 52.52
CA PHE A 74 -27.32 19.58 51.77
C PHE A 74 -26.95 20.26 50.47
N GLY A 75 -27.47 19.75 49.34
CA GLY A 75 -27.15 20.24 48.00
C GLY A 75 -25.75 19.82 47.53
N ALA A 76 -25.17 20.61 46.63
CA ALA A 76 -23.86 20.33 46.02
C ALA A 76 -22.75 20.19 47.05
N THR A 77 -22.02 19.08 46.97
CA THR A 77 -20.96 18.70 47.90
C THR A 77 -19.76 18.17 47.13
N ASP A 78 -18.59 18.71 47.44
CA ASP A 78 -17.31 18.27 46.90
C ASP A 78 -16.49 17.58 48.00
N ILE A 79 -15.84 16.45 47.71
CA ILE A 79 -14.97 15.75 48.65
C ILE A 79 -13.61 15.51 48.00
N ILE A 80 -12.54 15.78 48.73
CA ILE A 80 -11.18 15.38 48.39
C ILE A 80 -10.80 14.24 49.33
N THR A 81 -10.62 13.04 48.80
CA THR A 81 -10.24 11.88 49.60
C THR A 81 -8.77 11.96 50.03
N SER A 82 -8.38 11.11 50.99
CA SER A 82 -7.00 11.02 51.46
C SER A 82 -5.99 10.65 50.36
N GLU A 83 -6.45 9.96 49.30
CA GLU A 83 -5.64 9.64 48.12
C GLU A 83 -5.86 10.64 46.97
N LYS A 84 -6.49 11.79 47.26
CA LYS A 84 -6.73 12.92 46.33
C LYS A 84 -7.72 12.65 45.20
N PHE A 85 -8.63 11.68 45.35
CA PHE A 85 -9.76 11.57 44.44
C PHE A 85 -10.74 12.71 44.75
N ARG A 86 -11.38 13.26 43.72
CA ARG A 86 -12.40 14.30 43.88
C ARG A 86 -13.78 13.68 43.65
N ILE A 87 -14.65 13.71 44.66
CA ILE A 87 -16.04 13.27 44.58
C ILE A 87 -16.90 14.52 44.50
N GLN A 88 -17.78 14.59 43.51
CA GLN A 88 -18.73 15.69 43.33
C GLN A 88 -20.12 15.09 43.27
N GLY A 89 -20.97 15.43 44.24
CA GLY A 89 -22.32 14.88 44.32
C GLY A 89 -23.24 15.78 45.13
N GLU A 90 -24.39 15.23 45.52
CA GLU A 90 -25.38 15.94 46.31
C GLU A 90 -25.78 15.14 47.54
N ASN A 91 -26.14 15.85 48.62
CA ASN A 91 -26.73 15.28 49.84
C ASN A 91 -25.95 14.08 50.39
N ILE A 92 -24.65 14.28 50.66
CA ILE A 92 -23.73 13.22 51.08
C ILE A 92 -23.84 13.01 52.60
N TYR A 93 -23.73 11.76 53.01
CA TYR A 93 -23.71 11.34 54.41
C TYR A 93 -22.33 10.84 54.79
N TYR A 94 -21.87 11.11 56.01
CA TYR A 94 -20.68 10.51 56.58
C TYR A 94 -20.98 9.93 57.96
N ASP A 95 -20.98 8.60 58.05
CA ASP A 95 -21.11 7.84 59.29
C ASP A 95 -19.71 7.59 59.85
N ASN A 96 -19.28 8.44 60.80
CA ASN A 96 -17.94 8.41 61.36
C ASN A 96 -17.70 7.14 62.20
N LYS A 97 -18.75 6.59 62.86
CA LYS A 97 -18.67 5.33 63.61
C LYS A 97 -18.34 4.14 62.72
N LYS A 98 -18.91 4.10 61.52
CA LYS A 98 -18.63 3.04 60.53
C LYS A 98 -17.46 3.37 59.61
N GLY A 99 -17.01 4.63 59.57
CA GLY A 99 -16.01 5.11 58.62
C GLY A 99 -16.48 5.01 57.17
N ILE A 100 -17.74 5.40 56.89
CA ILE A 100 -18.34 5.31 55.56
C ILE A 100 -18.92 6.67 55.13
N ILE A 101 -18.49 7.15 53.96
CA ILE A 101 -19.11 8.28 53.24
C ILE A 101 -20.02 7.69 52.16
N TYR A 102 -21.28 8.10 52.06
CA TYR A 102 -22.20 7.57 51.06
C TYR A 102 -23.19 8.59 50.51
N SER A 103 -23.69 8.35 49.30
CA SER A 103 -24.81 9.09 48.70
C SER A 103 -25.71 8.18 47.87
N LYS A 104 -26.99 8.54 47.81
CA LYS A 104 -28.00 7.89 46.93
C LYS A 104 -28.28 8.70 45.66
N SER A 105 -27.56 9.81 45.47
CA SER A 105 -27.66 10.66 44.30
C SER A 105 -26.51 10.41 43.34
N ASN A 106 -26.74 10.71 42.07
CA ASN A 106 -25.72 10.65 41.03
C ASN A 106 -24.48 11.44 41.47
N THR A 107 -23.33 10.78 41.36
CA THR A 107 -22.05 11.26 41.86
C THR A 107 -20.99 11.10 40.77
N LEU A 108 -20.17 12.13 40.58
CA LEU A 108 -19.00 12.11 39.73
C LEU A 108 -17.74 11.96 40.59
N VAL A 109 -17.00 10.89 40.41
CA VAL A 109 -15.66 10.71 41.00
C VAL A 109 -14.62 10.95 39.91
N THR A 110 -13.65 11.82 40.20
CA THR A 110 -12.48 12.06 39.33
C THR A 110 -11.24 11.49 40.00
N ASP A 111 -10.57 10.56 39.32
CA ASP A 111 -9.33 9.98 39.82
C ASP A 111 -8.10 10.87 39.54
N ILE A 112 -6.94 10.47 40.05
CA ILE A 112 -5.67 11.19 39.89
C ILE A 112 -5.21 11.26 38.42
N ASN A 113 -5.61 10.29 37.61
CA ASN A 113 -5.26 10.22 36.18
C ASN A 113 -6.22 11.04 35.31
N GLY A 114 -7.24 11.67 35.91
CA GLY A 114 -8.25 12.46 35.23
C GLY A 114 -9.40 11.63 34.64
N ASN A 115 -9.52 10.35 35.00
CA ASN A 115 -10.66 9.53 34.60
C ASN A 115 -11.91 10.00 35.35
N LYS A 116 -13.04 10.06 34.65
CA LYS A 116 -14.34 10.45 35.19
C LYS A 116 -15.18 9.22 35.43
N ILE A 117 -15.71 9.07 36.63
CA ILE A 117 -16.46 7.89 37.07
C ILE A 117 -17.83 8.37 37.56
N TYR A 118 -18.86 8.09 36.77
CA TYR A 118 -20.25 8.41 37.09
C TYR A 118 -20.89 7.23 37.81
N LEU A 119 -21.44 7.50 39.00
CA LEU A 119 -22.04 6.51 39.90
C LEU A 119 -23.46 6.95 40.26
N ASP A 120 -24.46 6.07 40.15
CA ASP A 120 -25.83 6.36 40.61
C ASP A 120 -25.92 6.55 42.13
N MET A 121 -25.12 5.77 42.87
CA MET A 121 -24.95 5.84 44.32
C MET A 121 -23.53 5.38 44.66
N PHE A 122 -23.00 5.75 45.82
CA PHE A 122 -21.70 5.23 46.25
C PHE A 122 -21.64 5.02 47.76
N ASP A 123 -20.85 4.03 48.16
CA ASP A 123 -20.38 3.81 49.52
C ASP A 123 -18.85 3.85 49.50
N TYR A 124 -18.24 4.77 50.23
CA TYR A 124 -16.80 4.93 50.35
C TYR A 124 -16.34 4.62 51.77
N SER A 125 -15.54 3.56 51.94
CA SER A 125 -14.92 3.22 53.22
C SER A 125 -13.66 4.05 53.43
N THR A 126 -13.67 4.94 54.43
CA THR A 126 -12.51 5.79 54.77
C THR A 126 -11.34 4.98 55.36
N GLU A 127 -11.64 3.86 56.02
CA GLU A 127 -10.64 2.96 56.59
C GLU A 127 -9.92 2.14 55.49
N LYS A 128 -10.70 1.52 54.60
CA LYS A 128 -10.16 0.68 53.52
C LYS A 128 -9.73 1.48 52.30
N LYS A 129 -10.16 2.74 52.19
CA LYS A 129 -9.98 3.63 51.03
C LYS A 129 -10.52 3.00 49.74
N MET A 130 -11.75 2.51 49.84
CA MET A 130 -12.41 1.79 48.76
C MET A 130 -13.80 2.34 48.48
N PHE A 131 -14.13 2.53 47.21
CA PHE A 131 -15.49 2.77 46.75
C PHE A 131 -16.19 1.47 46.41
N PHE A 132 -17.48 1.45 46.68
CA PHE A 132 -18.44 0.49 46.18
C PHE A 132 -19.61 1.25 45.56
N SER A 133 -20.09 0.77 44.41
CA SER A 133 -21.31 1.28 43.78
C SER A 133 -21.99 0.17 43.00
N GLN A 134 -23.32 0.26 42.95
CA GLN A 134 -24.18 -0.63 42.19
C GLN A 134 -25.24 0.21 41.47
N GLY A 135 -25.54 -0.12 40.21
CA GLY A 135 -26.47 0.62 39.37
C GLY A 135 -25.89 0.88 37.98
N ASN A 136 -26.27 2.00 37.36
CA ASN A 136 -25.65 2.43 36.12
C ASN A 136 -24.33 3.13 36.44
N ILE A 137 -23.22 2.47 36.12
CA ILE A 137 -21.88 2.99 36.36
C ILE A 137 -21.21 3.22 35.02
N GLU A 138 -20.67 4.42 34.81
CA GLU A 138 -19.91 4.77 33.62
C GLU A 138 -18.53 5.31 34.01
N VAL A 139 -17.48 4.67 33.52
CA VAL A 139 -16.11 5.18 33.60
C VAL A 139 -15.71 5.69 32.23
N GLN A 140 -15.28 6.96 32.17
CA GLN A 140 -14.69 7.58 31.00
C GLN A 140 -13.21 7.84 31.25
N ASP A 141 -12.35 7.30 30.40
CA ASP A 141 -10.91 7.53 30.50
C ASP A 141 -10.47 8.85 29.82
N ASN A 142 -9.20 9.22 30.03
CA ASN A 142 -8.60 10.43 29.44
C ASN A 142 -8.50 10.42 27.90
N LYS A 143 -8.82 9.30 27.25
CA LYS A 143 -8.88 9.11 25.80
C LYS A 143 -10.32 8.98 25.31
N THR A 144 -11.31 9.34 26.14
CA THR A 144 -12.74 9.28 25.84
C THR A 144 -13.31 7.88 25.59
N ASN A 145 -12.57 6.82 25.96
CA ASN A 145 -13.13 5.47 25.97
C ASN A 145 -14.09 5.32 27.14
N THR A 146 -15.15 4.56 26.92
CA THR A 146 -16.24 4.40 27.89
C THR A 146 -16.31 2.95 28.37
N TYR A 147 -16.46 2.75 29.68
CA TYR A 147 -16.61 1.45 30.31
C TYR A 147 -17.85 1.47 31.21
N LEU A 148 -18.84 0.65 30.88
CA LEU A 148 -20.07 0.51 31.64
C LEU A 148 -19.98 -0.72 32.55
N PHE A 149 -20.49 -0.60 33.78
CA PHE A 149 -20.52 -1.66 34.79
C PHE A 149 -21.88 -1.72 35.47
N SER A 150 -22.24 -2.89 36.01
CA SER A 150 -23.41 -3.03 36.90
C SER A 150 -23.04 -2.91 38.38
N GLU A 151 -21.80 -3.24 38.73
CA GLU A 151 -21.21 -3.12 40.06
C GLU A 151 -19.73 -2.77 39.90
N ILE A 152 -19.21 -1.90 40.77
CA ILE A 152 -17.80 -1.48 40.74
C ILE A 152 -17.22 -1.38 42.16
N TYR A 153 -15.98 -1.83 42.28
CA TYR A 153 -15.13 -1.65 43.44
C TYR A 153 -13.87 -0.90 43.01
N ILE A 154 -13.54 0.20 43.68
CA ILE A 154 -12.37 1.03 43.37
C ILE A 154 -11.50 1.08 44.62
N ASP A 155 -10.32 0.46 44.57
CA ASP A 155 -9.28 0.54 45.60
C ASP A 155 -8.36 1.71 45.28
N GLU A 156 -8.49 2.82 46.00
CA GLU A 156 -7.70 4.03 45.76
C GLU A 156 -6.20 3.78 45.98
N LYS A 157 -5.84 3.01 47.01
CA LYS A 157 -4.45 2.75 47.41
C LYS A 157 -3.72 1.92 46.37
N LYS A 158 -4.38 0.90 45.82
CA LYS A 158 -3.82 0.05 44.76
C LYS A 158 -4.12 0.56 43.35
N ARG A 159 -4.92 1.62 43.22
CA ARG A 159 -5.42 2.16 41.94
C ARG A 159 -6.02 1.07 41.07
N LYS A 160 -6.84 0.23 41.68
CA LYS A 160 -7.42 -0.95 41.05
C LYS A 160 -8.93 -0.80 40.99
N ILE A 161 -9.49 -1.00 39.81
CA ILE A 161 -10.93 -1.05 39.59
C ILE A 161 -11.32 -2.50 39.27
N VAL A 162 -12.36 -2.99 39.91
CA VAL A 162 -12.98 -4.28 39.63
C VAL A 162 -14.46 -4.05 39.40
N GLY A 163 -15.02 -4.56 38.32
CA GLY A 163 -16.45 -4.46 38.11
C GLY A 163 -17.03 -5.62 37.32
N SER A 164 -18.35 -5.77 37.41
CA SER A 164 -19.14 -6.83 36.76
C SER A 164 -19.88 -6.33 35.52
N ASP A 165 -20.25 -7.25 34.63
CA ASP A 165 -21.04 -7.04 33.41
C ASP A 165 -20.52 -5.89 32.53
N VAL A 166 -19.20 -5.94 32.29
CA VAL A 166 -18.44 -4.86 31.69
C VAL A 166 -18.74 -4.73 30.21
N LYS A 167 -19.08 -3.51 29.80
CA LYS A 167 -19.15 -3.12 28.38
C LYS A 167 -18.17 -1.99 28.10
N SER A 168 -17.09 -2.29 27.41
CA SER A 168 -16.06 -1.33 27.03
C SER A 168 -16.20 -0.94 25.56
N PHE A 169 -16.19 0.36 25.30
CA PHE A 169 -16.22 0.97 23.97
C PHE A 169 -14.96 1.81 23.77
N LEU A 170 -14.15 1.45 22.78
CA LEU A 170 -12.88 2.12 22.48
C LEU A 170 -13.13 3.18 21.39
N ASN A 171 -13.38 4.42 21.82
CA ASN A 171 -13.76 5.53 20.94
C ASN A 171 -12.56 6.27 20.33
N ASP A 172 -11.36 6.07 20.86
CA ASP A 172 -10.13 6.70 20.37
C ASP A 172 -9.84 6.27 18.91
N ASN A 173 -9.63 7.25 18.03
CA ASN A 173 -9.39 7.02 16.60
C ASN A 173 -8.16 6.15 16.31
N SER A 174 -7.20 6.07 17.24
CA SER A 174 -6.05 5.18 17.11
C SER A 174 -6.40 3.69 17.15
N PHE A 175 -7.66 3.33 17.48
CA PHE A 175 -8.15 1.95 17.44
C PHE A 175 -8.92 1.60 16.15
N LYS A 176 -9.14 2.57 15.25
CA LYS A 176 -9.97 2.40 14.05
C LYS A 176 -9.10 2.31 12.78
N ASP A 177 -9.15 1.18 12.09
CA ASP A 177 -8.51 1.02 10.77
C ASP A 177 -9.40 1.58 9.65
N ASP A 178 -10.72 1.46 9.84
CA ASP A 178 -11.80 2.04 9.05
C ASP A 178 -12.60 2.96 9.97
N GLU A 179 -13.00 4.14 9.51
CA GLU A 179 -13.74 5.11 10.31
C GLU A 179 -15.04 4.55 10.92
N ARG A 180 -15.61 3.53 10.26
CA ARG A 180 -16.82 2.82 10.69
C ARG A 180 -16.58 1.84 11.82
N ASN A 181 -15.33 1.47 12.13
CA ASN A 181 -15.03 0.51 13.20
C ASN A 181 -15.50 1.03 14.57
N GLU A 182 -16.05 0.12 15.39
CA GLU A 182 -16.49 0.38 16.75
C GLU A 182 -15.92 -0.70 17.70
N PRO A 183 -14.60 -0.66 17.97
CA PRO A 183 -13.94 -1.65 18.80
C PRO A 183 -14.54 -1.71 20.21
N ARG A 184 -14.88 -2.92 20.65
CA ARG A 184 -15.54 -3.14 21.94
C ARG A 184 -15.18 -4.47 22.59
N PHE A 185 -15.17 -4.46 23.92
CA PHE A 185 -15.00 -5.64 24.77
C PHE A 185 -16.20 -5.80 25.70
N PHE A 186 -16.84 -6.97 25.68
CA PHE A 186 -17.90 -7.33 26.63
C PHE A 186 -17.44 -8.50 27.48
N ALA A 187 -17.67 -8.47 28.79
CA ALA A 187 -17.19 -9.50 29.71
C ALA A 187 -18.00 -9.57 31.00
N ASN A 188 -17.99 -10.73 31.67
CA ASN A 188 -18.67 -10.88 32.97
C ASN A 188 -18.00 -10.06 34.07
N SER A 189 -16.69 -9.87 34.00
CA SER A 189 -15.97 -8.98 34.92
C SER A 189 -14.71 -8.42 34.28
N ALA A 190 -14.30 -7.22 34.71
CA ALA A 190 -12.99 -6.65 34.35
C ALA A 190 -12.20 -6.20 35.59
N PHE A 191 -10.89 -6.29 35.46
CA PHE A 191 -9.91 -5.80 36.42
C PHE A 191 -9.02 -4.79 35.71
N ILE A 192 -9.08 -3.53 36.14
CA ILE A 192 -8.28 -2.42 35.59
C ILE A 192 -7.24 -2.03 36.63
N ASN A 193 -5.98 -1.90 36.21
CA ASN A 193 -4.87 -1.39 37.02
C ASN A 193 -3.89 -0.59 36.14
N GLU A 194 -2.76 -0.17 36.71
CA GLU A 194 -1.74 0.57 35.94
C GLU A 194 -1.09 -0.26 34.82
N GLU A 195 -1.03 -1.58 34.96
CA GLU A 195 -0.42 -2.50 33.98
C GLU A 195 -1.30 -2.75 32.76
N GLY A 196 -2.62 -2.63 32.91
CA GLY A 196 -3.57 -2.89 31.84
C GLY A 196 -4.98 -3.27 32.31
N ILE A 197 -5.69 -3.97 31.44
CA ILE A 197 -7.07 -4.40 31.68
C ILE A 197 -7.18 -5.91 31.44
N THR A 198 -7.75 -6.63 32.40
CA THR A 198 -8.06 -8.06 32.27
C THR A 198 -9.57 -8.25 32.29
N PHE A 199 -10.12 -8.88 31.24
CA PHE A 199 -11.51 -9.29 31.14
C PHE A 199 -11.63 -10.80 31.37
N GLN A 200 -12.66 -11.23 32.12
CA GLN A 200 -13.01 -12.63 32.34
C GLN A 200 -14.26 -13.00 31.55
N LYS A 201 -14.21 -14.14 30.84
CA LYS A 201 -15.24 -14.59 29.90
C LYS A 201 -15.60 -13.48 28.91
N GLY A 202 -14.58 -12.96 28.24
CA GLY A 202 -14.66 -11.78 27.40
C GLY A 202 -14.93 -12.09 25.94
N VAL A 203 -15.51 -11.13 25.23
CA VAL A 203 -15.69 -11.12 23.79
C VAL A 203 -15.15 -9.81 23.22
N PHE A 204 -14.33 -9.91 22.18
CA PHE A 204 -13.76 -8.78 21.45
C PHE A 204 -14.22 -8.77 19.99
N THR A 205 -14.48 -7.57 19.45
CA THR A 205 -14.64 -7.33 18.02
C THR A 205 -14.24 -5.91 17.67
N ASN A 206 -13.66 -5.70 16.48
CA ASN A 206 -13.39 -4.37 15.91
C ASN A 206 -14.51 -3.87 14.99
N CYS A 207 -15.47 -4.73 14.67
CA CYS A 207 -16.50 -4.43 13.69
C CYS A 207 -17.46 -3.36 14.19
N LYS A 208 -18.05 -2.58 13.28
CA LYS A 208 -19.17 -1.68 13.57
C LYS A 208 -20.31 -2.44 14.25
N ASN A 209 -21.01 -1.79 15.18
CA ASN A 209 -22.22 -2.36 15.73
C ASN A 209 -23.32 -2.41 14.65
N ARG A 210 -24.14 -3.47 14.67
CA ARG A 210 -25.15 -3.71 13.65
C ARG A 210 -26.54 -3.63 14.29
N GLU A 211 -27.42 -2.86 13.66
CA GLU A 211 -28.80 -2.69 14.12
C GLU A 211 -29.56 -4.02 14.20
N GLY A 212 -30.50 -4.11 15.13
CA GLY A 212 -31.36 -5.29 15.32
C GLY A 212 -30.66 -6.51 15.94
N GLY A 213 -29.53 -6.33 16.63
CA GLY A 213 -28.84 -7.42 17.33
C GLY A 213 -28.13 -8.41 16.41
N LYS A 214 -27.83 -8.02 15.16
CA LYS A 214 -27.11 -8.88 14.22
C LYS A 214 -25.67 -9.11 14.69
N CYS A 215 -25.20 -10.35 14.54
CA CYS A 215 -23.86 -10.73 14.95
C CYS A 215 -22.77 -9.99 14.15
N PRO A 216 -21.65 -9.61 14.80
CA PRO A 216 -20.52 -8.99 14.12
C PRO A 216 -19.92 -9.99 13.12
N PRO A 217 -19.35 -9.53 11.99
CA PRO A 217 -18.67 -10.39 11.01
C PRO A 217 -17.63 -11.33 11.62
N TRP A 218 -16.94 -10.86 12.65
CA TRP A 218 -16.07 -11.72 13.45
C TRP A 218 -16.05 -11.26 14.91
N SER A 219 -15.77 -12.21 15.80
CA SER A 219 -15.49 -11.94 17.21
C SER A 219 -14.51 -12.97 17.77
N ILE A 220 -13.77 -12.60 18.80
CA ILE A 220 -12.94 -13.52 19.57
C ILE A 220 -13.55 -13.64 20.96
N GLN A 221 -13.95 -14.84 21.33
CA GLN A 221 -14.42 -15.15 22.68
C GLN A 221 -13.32 -15.87 23.44
N ALA A 222 -13.04 -15.49 24.68
CA ALA A 222 -11.97 -16.12 25.45
C ALA A 222 -12.34 -16.21 26.94
N GLU A 223 -11.78 -17.20 27.63
CA GLU A 223 -11.94 -17.32 29.07
C GLU A 223 -11.30 -16.14 29.80
N LYS A 224 -10.14 -15.68 29.30
CA LYS A 224 -9.44 -14.52 29.84
C LYS A 224 -8.82 -13.71 28.71
N ILE A 225 -9.09 -12.41 28.70
CA ILE A 225 -8.46 -11.45 27.79
C ILE A 225 -7.64 -10.49 28.63
N ASN A 226 -6.34 -10.37 28.37
CA ASN A 226 -5.44 -9.46 29.07
C ASN A 226 -4.81 -8.48 28.07
N HIS A 227 -5.20 -7.21 28.16
CA HIS A 227 -4.53 -6.13 27.45
C HIS A 227 -3.39 -5.59 28.31
N ASN A 228 -2.15 -5.86 27.90
CA ASN A 228 -0.95 -5.37 28.58
C ASN A 228 -0.52 -4.03 27.98
N LYS A 229 -0.61 -2.95 28.76
CA LYS A 229 -0.34 -1.58 28.32
C LYS A 229 1.14 -1.37 27.97
N ALA A 230 2.06 -1.94 28.74
CA ALA A 230 3.50 -1.80 28.53
C ALA A 230 3.97 -2.51 27.24
N LYS A 231 3.45 -3.71 26.98
CA LYS A 231 3.77 -4.49 25.77
C LYS A 231 2.91 -4.14 24.56
N LYS A 232 1.89 -3.28 24.72
CA LYS A 232 0.89 -2.94 23.69
C LYS A 232 0.31 -4.18 22.98
N THR A 233 0.07 -5.25 23.74
CA THR A 233 -0.37 -6.56 23.21
C THR A 233 -1.59 -7.04 23.97
N VAL A 234 -2.56 -7.62 23.25
CA VAL A 234 -3.73 -8.28 23.84
C VAL A 234 -3.51 -9.79 23.80
N TYR A 235 -3.59 -10.44 24.95
CA TYR A 235 -3.46 -11.88 25.13
C TYR A 235 -4.82 -12.50 25.42
N TYR A 236 -5.06 -13.67 24.86
CA TYR A 236 -6.29 -14.44 25.00
C TYR A 236 -5.93 -15.85 25.45
N ASP A 237 -6.52 -16.31 26.55
CA ASP A 237 -6.45 -17.69 27.01
C ASP A 237 -7.74 -18.41 26.61
N ASN A 238 -7.62 -19.61 26.02
CA ASN A 238 -8.73 -20.41 25.53
C ASN A 238 -9.66 -19.63 24.58
N ALA A 239 -9.06 -19.04 23.55
CA ALA A 239 -9.76 -18.18 22.60
C ALA A 239 -10.47 -19.00 21.52
N VAL A 240 -11.66 -18.57 21.13
CA VAL A 240 -12.43 -19.08 19.99
C VAL A 240 -12.69 -17.91 19.05
N LEU A 241 -12.10 -17.98 17.85
CA LEU A 241 -12.41 -17.06 16.76
C LEU A 241 -13.70 -17.52 16.09
N LYS A 242 -14.71 -16.64 16.10
CA LYS A 242 -15.97 -16.83 15.40
C LYS A 242 -16.03 -15.91 14.18
N ILE A 243 -16.48 -16.45 13.06
CA ILE A 243 -16.90 -15.67 11.90
C ILE A 243 -18.42 -15.73 11.90
N TYR A 244 -19.07 -14.57 12.11
CA TYR A 244 -20.46 -14.50 12.55
C TYR A 244 -20.68 -15.39 13.79
N ASP A 245 -21.65 -16.30 13.77
CA ASP A 245 -21.92 -17.23 14.87
C ASP A 245 -21.18 -18.56 14.77
N PHE A 246 -20.41 -18.77 13.70
CA PHE A 246 -19.71 -20.03 13.47
C PHE A 246 -18.32 -20.00 14.11
N PRO A 247 -18.00 -20.91 15.06
CA PRO A 247 -16.65 -21.05 15.58
C PRO A 247 -15.74 -21.67 14.51
N ILE A 248 -14.70 -20.95 14.12
CA ILE A 248 -13.78 -21.37 13.04
C ILE A 248 -12.48 -21.96 13.62
N PHE A 249 -11.89 -21.29 14.61
CA PHE A 249 -10.62 -21.72 15.21
C PHE A 249 -10.65 -21.60 16.73
N TYR A 250 -10.06 -22.60 17.39
CA TYR A 250 -9.75 -22.57 18.81
C TYR A 250 -8.24 -22.41 19.02
N PHE A 251 -7.86 -21.49 19.91
CA PHE A 251 -6.49 -21.22 20.27
C PHE A 251 -6.33 -21.36 21.80
N PRO A 252 -5.52 -22.32 22.29
CA PRO A 252 -5.22 -22.42 23.72
C PRO A 252 -4.61 -21.13 24.28
N LYS A 253 -3.72 -20.50 23.50
CA LYS A 253 -3.25 -19.13 23.69
C LYS A 253 -3.18 -18.42 22.35
N PHE A 254 -3.71 -17.20 22.31
CA PHE A 254 -3.64 -16.31 21.16
C PHE A 254 -3.21 -14.91 21.61
N PHE A 255 -2.55 -14.16 20.76
CA PHE A 255 -2.25 -12.76 21.02
C PHE A 255 -2.22 -11.97 19.73
N HIS A 256 -2.50 -10.68 19.84
CA HIS A 256 -2.33 -9.75 18.74
C HIS A 256 -1.82 -8.38 19.21
N PRO A 257 -1.14 -7.62 18.34
CA PRO A 257 -0.80 -6.22 18.60
C PRO A 257 -2.03 -5.39 18.92
N GLY A 258 -1.93 -4.48 19.87
CA GLY A 258 -2.87 -3.36 19.95
C GLY A 258 -2.74 -2.47 18.70
N PRO A 259 -3.76 -1.70 18.34
CA PRO A 259 -3.81 -0.99 17.05
C PRO A 259 -2.77 0.13 16.90
N THR A 260 -2.18 0.60 17.99
CA THR A 260 -1.03 1.51 17.95
C THR A 260 0.28 0.85 17.50
N VAL A 261 0.32 -0.48 17.42
CA VAL A 261 1.48 -1.26 16.99
C VAL A 261 1.37 -1.49 15.49
N LYS A 262 2.18 -0.74 14.72
CA LYS A 262 2.24 -0.87 13.27
C LYS A 262 2.88 -2.19 12.80
N ARG A 263 3.62 -2.88 13.67
CA ARG A 263 4.48 -3.99 13.28
C ARG A 263 4.77 -4.96 14.44
N GLN A 264 4.49 -6.24 14.25
CA GLN A 264 4.76 -7.29 15.23
C GLN A 264 4.90 -8.67 14.55
N SER A 265 5.74 -9.53 15.11
CA SER A 265 5.92 -10.92 14.63
C SER A 265 4.68 -11.79 14.89
N GLY A 266 4.32 -12.65 13.95
CA GLY A 266 3.18 -13.55 14.06
C GLY A 266 2.82 -14.26 12.75
N PHE A 267 1.85 -15.17 12.83
CA PHE A 267 1.28 -15.82 11.65
C PHE A 267 0.35 -14.85 10.91
N LEU A 268 0.48 -14.80 9.58
CA LEU A 268 -0.46 -14.15 8.70
C LEU A 268 -1.57 -15.12 8.30
N PHE A 269 -2.69 -14.57 7.81
CA PHE A 269 -3.81 -15.40 7.36
C PHE A 269 -3.39 -16.40 6.27
N PRO A 270 -3.84 -17.67 6.37
CA PRO A 270 -3.51 -18.67 5.38
C PRO A 270 -4.24 -18.42 4.05
N LYS A 271 -3.60 -18.79 2.94
CA LYS A 271 -4.24 -18.90 1.61
C LYS A 271 -4.54 -20.38 1.34
N LEU A 272 -5.77 -20.67 0.93
CA LEU A 272 -6.18 -21.99 0.47
C LEU A 272 -6.41 -21.93 -1.04
N GLN A 273 -5.89 -22.92 -1.76
CA GLN A 273 -6.01 -22.99 -3.21
C GLN A 273 -6.08 -24.45 -3.64
N ASP A 274 -7.10 -24.80 -4.42
CA ASP A 274 -7.17 -26.08 -5.11
C ASP A 274 -6.89 -25.85 -6.60
N ASN A 275 -5.84 -26.47 -7.10
CA ASN A 275 -5.42 -26.36 -8.49
C ASN A 275 -5.28 -27.78 -9.07
N SER A 276 -5.86 -28.04 -10.23
CA SER A 276 -5.76 -29.35 -10.89
C SER A 276 -4.32 -29.90 -11.02
N SER A 277 -3.32 -29.03 -11.27
CA SER A 277 -1.90 -29.35 -11.50
C SER A 277 -1.13 -29.76 -10.23
N VAL A 278 -1.32 -29.03 -9.12
CA VAL A 278 -0.60 -29.24 -7.84
C VAL A 278 -1.48 -29.81 -6.71
N GLY A 279 -2.79 -29.92 -6.96
CA GLY A 279 -3.83 -30.32 -6.01
C GLY A 279 -4.17 -29.23 -4.99
N PHE A 280 -4.95 -29.62 -3.98
CA PHE A 280 -5.20 -28.78 -2.81
C PHE A 280 -3.91 -28.33 -2.16
N SER A 281 -3.84 -27.05 -1.82
CA SER A 281 -2.69 -26.40 -1.21
C SER A 281 -3.10 -25.42 -0.13
N ALA A 282 -2.28 -25.35 0.90
CA ALA A 282 -2.42 -24.41 2.00
C ALA A 282 -1.07 -23.72 2.26
N SER A 283 -1.07 -22.40 2.34
CA SER A 283 0.12 -21.61 2.67
C SER A 283 -0.14 -20.68 3.84
N THR A 284 0.69 -20.75 4.88
CA THR A 284 0.54 -19.95 6.11
C THR A 284 1.82 -19.15 6.38
N PRO A 285 1.91 -17.89 5.97
CA PRO A 285 3.09 -17.08 6.20
C PRO A 285 3.32 -16.81 7.70
N TYR A 286 4.58 -16.82 8.13
CA TYR A 286 5.00 -16.33 9.43
C TYR A 286 5.88 -15.09 9.23
N TYR A 287 5.40 -13.95 9.71
CA TYR A 287 6.10 -12.69 9.66
C TYR A 287 6.95 -12.50 10.92
N TRP A 288 8.23 -12.17 10.74
CA TRP A 288 9.18 -11.93 11.81
C TRP A 288 9.71 -10.50 11.75
N ALA A 289 9.24 -9.65 12.65
CA ALA A 289 9.75 -8.31 12.84
C ALA A 289 11.05 -8.36 13.65
N ILE A 290 12.20 -8.38 12.97
CA ILE A 290 13.52 -8.57 13.61
C ILE A 290 13.97 -7.29 14.35
N SER A 291 13.89 -6.14 13.68
CA SER A 291 14.12 -4.80 14.25
C SER A 291 13.38 -3.78 13.40
N GLU A 292 13.25 -2.53 13.85
CA GLU A 292 12.47 -1.46 13.17
C GLU A 292 12.74 -1.31 11.67
N ASN A 293 13.93 -1.69 11.21
CA ASN A 293 14.39 -1.55 9.85
C ASN A 293 14.62 -2.86 9.06
N LYS A 294 14.34 -4.06 9.63
CA LYS A 294 14.44 -5.34 8.90
C LYS A 294 13.40 -6.38 9.33
N ASP A 295 12.80 -7.08 8.37
CA ASP A 295 11.91 -8.23 8.60
C ASP A 295 12.28 -9.43 7.73
N MET A 296 11.67 -10.55 8.09
CA MET A 296 11.69 -11.79 7.35
C MET A 296 10.30 -12.41 7.35
N THR A 297 9.86 -12.95 6.21
CA THR A 297 8.62 -13.69 6.06
C THR A 297 8.93 -15.09 5.58
N PHE A 298 8.51 -16.09 6.35
CA PHE A 298 8.66 -17.50 6.01
C PHE A 298 7.30 -18.09 5.62
N THR A 299 7.16 -18.60 4.40
CA THR A 299 5.87 -19.12 3.91
C THR A 299 6.00 -20.57 3.45
N PRO A 300 5.61 -21.55 4.30
CA PRO A 300 5.44 -22.93 3.88
C PRO A 300 4.16 -23.07 3.05
N LYS A 301 4.28 -23.66 1.85
CA LYS A 301 3.18 -24.01 0.95
C LYS A 301 3.11 -25.53 0.81
N ILE A 302 2.13 -26.12 1.50
CA ILE A 302 1.93 -27.57 1.55
C ILE A 302 1.00 -27.95 0.40
N TYR A 303 1.40 -28.95 -0.40
CA TYR A 303 0.60 -29.46 -1.52
C TYR A 303 0.13 -30.91 -1.29
N ALA A 304 -1.08 -31.21 -1.73
CA ALA A 304 -1.61 -32.57 -1.73
C ALA A 304 -0.89 -33.44 -2.78
N LYS A 305 -0.78 -32.98 -4.03
CA LYS A 305 -0.20 -33.77 -5.14
C LYS A 305 1.30 -33.55 -5.35
N GLU A 306 1.91 -32.54 -4.74
CA GLU A 306 3.34 -32.21 -4.92
C GLU A 306 4.11 -32.06 -3.59
N ASN A 307 5.43 -31.89 -3.64
CA ASN A 307 6.27 -31.74 -2.44
C ASN A 307 6.18 -30.32 -1.86
N LEU A 308 6.37 -30.20 -0.54
CA LEU A 308 6.40 -28.92 0.19
C LEU A 308 7.30 -27.90 -0.54
N LEU A 309 6.75 -26.71 -0.76
CA LEU A 309 7.49 -25.53 -1.19
C LEU A 309 7.67 -24.60 -0.01
N VAL A 310 8.89 -24.16 0.22
CA VAL A 310 9.22 -23.19 1.26
C VAL A 310 9.62 -21.91 0.57
N LEU A 311 8.95 -20.80 0.90
CA LEU A 311 9.29 -19.45 0.43
C LEU A 311 9.85 -18.63 1.58
N HIS A 312 10.74 -17.73 1.25
CA HIS A 312 11.45 -16.87 2.19
C HIS A 312 11.68 -15.49 1.57
N GLU A 313 11.16 -14.47 2.23
CA GLU A 313 11.36 -13.07 1.90
C GLU A 313 12.10 -12.38 3.05
N TYR A 314 13.12 -11.59 2.78
CA TYR A 314 13.84 -10.76 3.75
C TYR A 314 13.95 -9.35 3.21
N ARG A 315 13.55 -8.36 4.02
CA ARG A 315 13.59 -6.94 3.64
C ARG A 315 14.37 -6.14 4.66
N HIS A 316 15.22 -5.23 4.20
CA HIS A 316 16.05 -4.39 5.05
C HIS A 316 16.13 -2.97 4.51
N ALA A 317 15.58 -2.02 5.27
CA ALA A 317 15.77 -0.60 5.09
C ALA A 317 17.03 -0.12 5.82
N PHE A 318 17.99 0.42 5.07
CA PHE A 318 19.10 1.19 5.60
C PHE A 318 18.73 2.68 5.54
N LYS A 319 19.66 3.58 5.87
CA LYS A 319 19.41 5.02 5.85
C LYS A 319 19.05 5.53 4.46
N ASP A 320 19.88 5.19 3.47
CA ASP A 320 19.78 5.67 2.09
C ASP A 320 19.73 4.49 1.09
N SER A 321 19.33 3.29 1.55
CA SER A 321 19.25 2.10 0.70
C SER A 321 18.23 1.10 1.18
N PHE A 322 17.78 0.23 0.29
CA PHE A 322 16.82 -0.83 0.56
C PHE A 322 17.23 -2.14 -0.11
N LEU A 323 17.07 -3.25 0.61
CA LEU A 323 17.37 -4.60 0.14
C LEU A 323 16.13 -5.49 0.28
N ILE A 324 15.77 -6.19 -0.78
CA ILE A 324 14.84 -7.32 -0.75
C ILE A 324 15.61 -8.57 -1.20
N LEU A 325 15.48 -9.65 -0.45
CA LEU A 325 15.89 -11.00 -0.83
C LEU A 325 14.65 -11.89 -0.84
N ASP A 326 14.42 -12.60 -1.92
CA ASP A 326 13.29 -13.49 -2.11
C ASP A 326 13.80 -14.83 -2.63
N SER A 327 13.34 -15.93 -2.04
CA SER A 327 13.84 -17.26 -2.39
C SER A 327 12.79 -18.32 -2.13
N GLY A 328 12.87 -19.40 -2.90
CA GLY A 328 11.99 -20.53 -2.74
C GLY A 328 12.68 -21.84 -3.05
N TYR A 329 12.27 -22.90 -2.37
CA TYR A 329 12.81 -24.24 -2.55
C TYR A 329 11.74 -25.31 -2.40
N THR A 330 11.74 -26.27 -3.32
CA THR A 330 10.98 -27.53 -3.24
C THR A 330 11.84 -28.68 -3.73
N LYS A 331 11.57 -29.89 -3.24
CA LYS A 331 12.18 -31.13 -3.76
C LYS A 331 11.75 -31.42 -5.22
N GLY A 332 10.78 -30.68 -5.75
CA GLY A 332 10.23 -30.87 -7.10
C GLY A 332 8.98 -31.75 -7.10
N TYR A 333 8.71 -32.41 -8.22
CA TYR A 333 7.49 -33.19 -8.37
C TYR A 333 7.49 -34.49 -7.55
N LYS A 334 6.34 -34.90 -7.01
CA LYS A 334 6.17 -36.22 -6.36
C LYS A 334 6.15 -37.35 -7.39
N LYS A 335 5.52 -37.11 -8.54
CA LYS A 335 5.44 -38.04 -9.66
C LYS A 335 6.14 -37.43 -10.86
N THR A 336 7.22 -38.06 -11.30
CA THR A 336 8.04 -37.57 -12.40
C THR A 336 7.73 -38.33 -13.70
N ASN A 337 7.94 -37.66 -14.83
CA ASN A 337 7.88 -38.22 -16.18
C ASN A 337 8.92 -37.49 -17.03
N LYS A 338 9.61 -38.23 -17.90
CA LYS A 338 10.61 -37.72 -18.84
C LYS A 338 10.13 -36.58 -19.74
N PHE A 339 8.83 -36.50 -20.04
CA PHE A 339 8.30 -35.56 -21.04
C PHE A 339 7.75 -34.24 -20.50
N LYS A 340 7.31 -34.20 -19.23
CA LYS A 340 6.72 -33.00 -18.62
C LYS A 340 7.32 -32.75 -17.24
N LYS A 341 7.04 -33.62 -16.28
CA LYS A 341 7.45 -33.45 -14.88
C LYS A 341 8.83 -34.05 -14.61
N SER A 342 9.91 -33.36 -14.97
CA SER A 342 11.29 -33.82 -14.75
C SER A 342 11.64 -33.98 -13.25
N ASP A 343 12.56 -34.89 -12.95
CA ASP A 343 13.10 -35.06 -11.59
C ASP A 343 14.02 -33.89 -11.20
N GLY A 344 14.24 -33.70 -9.90
CA GLY A 344 15.15 -32.70 -9.34
C GLY A 344 14.46 -31.61 -8.52
N ALA A 345 15.24 -31.03 -7.61
CA ALA A 345 14.82 -29.90 -6.80
C ALA A 345 14.58 -28.67 -7.67
N ARG A 346 13.64 -27.82 -7.23
CA ARG A 346 13.30 -26.57 -7.91
C ARG A 346 13.39 -25.40 -6.95
N SER A 347 13.93 -24.29 -7.41
CA SER A 347 14.16 -23.11 -6.59
C SER A 347 14.21 -21.83 -7.40
N HIS A 348 14.08 -20.71 -6.69
CA HIS A 348 14.45 -19.40 -7.19
C HIS A 348 15.23 -18.64 -6.12
N PHE A 349 16.03 -17.68 -6.57
CA PHE A 349 16.68 -16.70 -5.73
C PHE A 349 16.68 -15.35 -6.45
N PHE A 350 15.99 -14.39 -5.86
CA PHE A 350 15.86 -13.02 -6.33
C PHE A 350 16.41 -12.08 -5.27
N ALA A 351 17.17 -11.07 -5.70
CA ALA A 351 17.67 -10.02 -4.84
C ALA A 351 17.53 -8.69 -5.56
N LYS A 352 17.08 -7.67 -4.85
CA LYS A 352 17.06 -6.28 -5.32
C LYS A 352 17.66 -5.38 -4.24
N PHE A 353 18.72 -4.69 -4.59
CA PHE A 353 19.35 -3.67 -3.76
C PHE A 353 19.26 -2.33 -4.49
N ASN A 354 18.71 -1.32 -3.83
CA ASN A 354 18.65 0.05 -4.33
C ASN A 354 19.31 0.97 -3.30
N ARG A 355 20.15 1.90 -3.77
CA ARG A 355 20.80 2.91 -2.93
C ARG A 355 20.66 4.28 -3.57
N ASP A 356 19.94 5.15 -2.88
CA ASP A 356 19.82 6.56 -3.21
C ASP A 356 21.06 7.30 -2.67
N LEU A 357 21.77 7.97 -3.58
CA LEU A 357 22.95 8.77 -3.31
C LEU A 357 22.68 10.26 -3.58
N SER A 358 21.43 10.62 -3.87
CA SER A 358 21.03 11.96 -4.25
C SER A 358 21.31 13.00 -3.16
N ARG A 359 21.54 14.23 -3.61
CA ARG A 359 21.75 15.44 -2.80
C ARG A 359 20.93 16.57 -3.41
N ASP A 360 20.94 17.75 -2.79
CA ASP A 360 20.10 18.88 -3.22
C ASP A 360 20.41 19.36 -4.66
N ASP A 361 21.63 19.12 -5.14
CA ASP A 361 22.16 19.60 -6.41
C ASP A 361 22.29 18.52 -7.50
N PHE A 362 22.14 17.24 -7.16
CA PHE A 362 22.21 16.13 -8.11
C PHE A 362 21.37 14.94 -7.65
N SER A 363 20.80 14.19 -8.60
CA SER A 363 20.26 12.87 -8.34
C SER A 363 21.32 11.80 -8.63
N SER A 364 21.39 10.77 -7.79
CA SER A 364 22.23 9.61 -8.06
C SER A 364 21.64 8.37 -7.44
N ASN A 365 21.61 7.28 -8.18
CA ASN A 365 21.01 6.02 -7.75
C ASN A 365 21.87 4.84 -8.20
N LEU A 366 22.00 3.85 -7.33
CA LEU A 366 22.63 2.56 -7.64
C LEU A 366 21.59 1.46 -7.43
N GLU A 367 21.30 0.69 -8.46
CA GLU A 367 20.41 -0.47 -8.40
C GLU A 367 21.17 -1.74 -8.81
N ILE A 368 20.97 -2.81 -8.05
CA ILE A 368 21.51 -4.15 -8.30
C ILE A 368 20.35 -5.12 -8.23
N ASN A 369 20.06 -5.78 -9.34
CA ASN A 369 19.08 -6.84 -9.45
C ASN A 369 19.80 -8.15 -9.77
N TYR A 370 19.46 -9.19 -9.02
CA TYR A 370 19.93 -10.54 -9.30
C TYR A 370 18.73 -11.45 -9.31
N GLN A 371 18.44 -12.07 -10.46
CA GLN A 371 17.38 -13.06 -10.56
C GLN A 371 17.89 -14.39 -11.09
N GLN A 372 17.42 -15.47 -10.49
CA GLN A 372 17.74 -16.82 -10.92
C GLN A 372 16.60 -17.78 -10.58
N VAL A 373 16.26 -18.65 -11.53
CA VAL A 373 15.34 -19.77 -11.35
C VAL A 373 16.05 -21.07 -11.73
N SER A 374 15.69 -22.19 -11.12
CA SER A 374 16.27 -23.50 -11.46
C SER A 374 15.63 -24.11 -12.70
N ASN A 375 14.39 -23.72 -13.03
CA ASN A 375 13.60 -24.28 -14.12
C ASN A 375 12.70 -23.19 -14.72
N ASP A 376 12.56 -23.25 -16.03
CA ASP A 376 11.89 -22.24 -16.85
C ASP A 376 10.42 -21.98 -16.50
N THR A 377 9.71 -23.01 -16.05
CA THR A 377 8.27 -22.97 -15.75
C THR A 377 7.98 -22.93 -14.25
N TYR A 378 9.01 -22.89 -13.40
CA TYR A 378 8.89 -22.97 -11.95
C TYR A 378 7.94 -21.91 -11.37
N LEU A 379 8.02 -20.67 -11.87
CA LEU A 379 7.18 -19.57 -11.39
C LEU A 379 5.70 -19.79 -11.72
N LYS A 380 5.40 -20.23 -12.96
CA LYS A 380 4.04 -20.55 -13.44
C LYS A 380 3.44 -21.72 -12.67
N VAL A 381 4.16 -22.84 -12.58
CA VAL A 381 3.70 -24.09 -11.93
C VAL A 381 3.33 -23.87 -10.47
N HIS A 382 4.14 -23.09 -9.75
CA HIS A 382 3.96 -22.88 -8.32
C HIS A 382 3.12 -21.65 -7.96
N ASP A 383 2.62 -20.89 -8.96
CA ASP A 383 1.87 -19.64 -8.76
C ASP A 383 2.67 -18.68 -7.86
N ILE A 384 3.94 -18.44 -8.23
CA ILE A 384 4.86 -17.59 -7.47
C ILE A 384 4.56 -16.13 -7.77
N LYS A 385 4.17 -15.39 -6.73
CA LYS A 385 3.95 -13.95 -6.78
C LYS A 385 4.62 -13.29 -5.58
N THR A 386 5.65 -12.51 -5.84
CA THR A 386 6.47 -11.82 -4.83
C THR A 386 6.64 -10.35 -5.21
N GLU A 387 7.31 -9.56 -4.35
CA GLU A 387 7.62 -8.17 -4.69
C GLU A 387 8.59 -8.05 -5.89
N LEU A 388 9.36 -9.11 -6.21
CA LEU A 388 10.42 -9.09 -7.24
C LEU A 388 10.07 -9.83 -8.54
N ALA A 389 9.05 -10.69 -8.53
CA ALA A 389 8.65 -11.45 -9.70
C ALA A 389 7.17 -11.85 -9.66
N ASP A 390 6.58 -12.00 -10.85
CA ASP A 390 5.25 -12.56 -11.07
C ASP A 390 5.37 -13.90 -11.80
N LYS A 391 4.31 -14.72 -11.77
CA LYS A 391 4.26 -16.06 -12.34
C LYS A 391 4.49 -16.06 -13.85
N ASP A 392 4.05 -15.00 -14.54
CA ASP A 392 4.10 -14.88 -16.00
C ASP A 392 5.43 -14.27 -16.52
N LYS A 393 6.43 -14.09 -15.64
CA LYS A 393 7.74 -13.56 -16.00
C LYS A 393 8.53 -14.57 -16.85
N ASN A 394 8.75 -14.22 -18.12
CA ASN A 394 9.46 -15.06 -19.10
C ASN A 394 10.94 -14.69 -19.29
N ILE A 395 11.37 -13.49 -18.87
CA ILE A 395 12.75 -13.03 -18.96
C ILE A 395 13.28 -12.77 -17.55
N ILE A 396 14.40 -13.41 -17.21
CA ILE A 396 15.11 -13.27 -15.95
C ILE A 396 16.34 -12.39 -16.19
N SER A 397 16.58 -11.41 -15.31
CA SER A 397 17.71 -10.48 -15.45
C SER A 397 18.66 -10.53 -14.26
N LYS A 398 19.94 -10.33 -14.55
CA LYS A 398 20.98 -9.99 -13.58
C LYS A 398 21.59 -8.69 -14.06
N ASP A 399 21.27 -7.61 -13.37
CA ASP A 399 21.62 -6.28 -13.83
C ASP A 399 22.13 -5.38 -12.70
N LEU A 400 23.05 -4.53 -13.08
CA LEU A 400 23.62 -3.47 -12.28
C LEU A 400 23.38 -2.19 -13.05
N SER A 401 22.79 -1.19 -12.42
CA SER A 401 22.62 0.15 -12.99
C SER A 401 23.06 1.21 -11.99
N TYR A 402 23.79 2.20 -12.50
CA TYR A 402 24.19 3.39 -11.78
C TYR A 402 23.81 4.60 -12.62
N GLU A 403 23.07 5.51 -12.01
CA GLU A 403 22.64 6.75 -12.65
C GLU A 403 23.12 7.93 -11.83
N PHE A 404 23.54 8.98 -12.53
CA PHE A 404 23.89 10.27 -11.99
C PHE A 404 23.34 11.35 -12.90
N GLN A 405 22.68 12.36 -12.35
CA GLN A 405 22.18 13.49 -13.10
C GLN A 405 22.31 14.79 -12.30
N ASP A 406 22.82 15.82 -12.97
CA ASP A 406 22.81 17.21 -12.47
C ASP A 406 22.11 18.13 -13.49
N ASN A 407 22.19 19.45 -13.30
CA ASN A 407 21.55 20.43 -14.18
C ASN A 407 22.02 20.41 -15.64
N LYS A 408 23.14 19.76 -15.97
CA LYS A 408 23.75 19.77 -17.31
C LYS A 408 24.20 18.40 -17.80
N ASN A 409 24.46 17.45 -16.92
CA ASN A 409 25.07 16.18 -17.24
C ASN A 409 24.17 15.03 -16.78
N TYR A 410 24.17 13.95 -17.54
CA TYR A 410 23.65 12.65 -17.17
C TYR A 410 24.72 11.59 -17.45
N LEU A 411 24.92 10.67 -16.51
CA LEU A 411 25.78 9.50 -16.65
C LEU A 411 24.99 8.27 -16.22
N GLY A 412 24.76 7.36 -17.15
CA GLY A 412 24.23 6.02 -16.91
C GLY A 412 25.33 4.99 -17.14
N ILE A 413 25.55 4.10 -16.18
CA ILE A 413 26.40 2.93 -16.32
C ILE A 413 25.53 1.72 -16.02
N SER A 414 25.45 0.79 -16.96
CA SER A 414 24.70 -0.45 -16.78
C SER A 414 25.49 -1.66 -17.25
N ALA A 415 25.20 -2.79 -16.63
CA ALA A 415 25.69 -4.10 -17.01
C ALA A 415 24.55 -5.09 -16.77
N ALA A 416 24.12 -5.80 -17.80
CA ALA A 416 22.97 -6.71 -17.72
C ALA A 416 23.25 -8.05 -18.40
N MET A 417 22.70 -9.11 -17.82
CA MET A 417 22.58 -10.44 -18.41
C MET A 417 21.10 -10.83 -18.38
N TYR A 418 20.54 -11.18 -19.53
CA TYR A 418 19.17 -11.65 -19.69
C TYR A 418 19.14 -13.14 -20.01
N GLU A 419 18.16 -13.84 -19.45
CA GLU A 419 17.86 -15.24 -19.73
C GLU A 419 16.39 -15.38 -20.13
N ASN A 420 16.15 -15.92 -21.34
CA ASN A 420 14.82 -16.19 -21.84
C ASN A 420 14.34 -17.60 -21.46
N LEU A 421 13.35 -17.70 -20.58
CA LEU A 421 12.79 -18.96 -20.09
C LEU A 421 11.88 -19.67 -21.11
N THR A 422 11.49 -19.02 -22.20
CA THR A 422 10.61 -19.62 -23.22
C THR A 422 11.36 -20.36 -24.33
N SER A 423 12.68 -20.18 -24.42
CA SER A 423 13.48 -20.81 -25.47
C SER A 423 13.61 -22.31 -25.23
N ASN A 424 13.29 -23.11 -26.25
CA ASN A 424 13.48 -24.57 -26.24
C ASN A 424 14.92 -24.98 -26.62
N ASP A 425 15.77 -24.03 -27.02
CA ASP A 425 17.13 -24.31 -27.50
C ASP A 425 18.08 -24.39 -26.30
N SER A 426 18.73 -25.55 -26.10
CA SER A 426 19.20 -25.94 -24.78
C SER A 426 20.35 -25.12 -24.24
N ASP A 427 21.18 -24.43 -25.03
CA ASP A 427 22.37 -23.77 -24.48
C ASP A 427 22.89 -22.48 -25.15
N LYS A 428 22.49 -22.13 -26.40
CA LYS A 428 23.23 -21.06 -27.14
C LYS A 428 22.47 -19.78 -27.41
N THR A 429 21.15 -19.77 -27.40
CA THR A 429 20.34 -18.57 -27.73
C THR A 429 19.52 -18.07 -26.55
N ARG A 430 19.65 -18.70 -25.38
CA ARG A 430 18.87 -18.33 -24.18
C ARG A 430 19.43 -17.13 -23.42
N PHE A 431 20.72 -16.83 -23.59
CA PHE A 431 21.43 -15.78 -22.86
C PHE A 431 21.81 -14.62 -23.79
N GLU A 432 21.62 -13.41 -23.28
CA GLU A 432 22.06 -12.17 -23.89
C GLU A 432 22.80 -11.33 -22.85
N TYR A 433 23.93 -10.75 -23.23
CA TYR A 433 24.76 -9.93 -22.36
C TYR A 433 24.88 -8.52 -22.94
N SER A 434 24.73 -7.51 -22.09
CA SER A 434 25.00 -6.10 -22.40
C SER A 434 25.93 -5.56 -21.31
N VAL A 435 27.25 -5.72 -21.51
CA VAL A 435 28.26 -5.42 -20.48
C VAL A 435 29.60 -4.96 -21.10
N PRO A 436 30.07 -3.74 -20.80
CA PRO A 436 29.37 -2.63 -20.14
C PRO A 436 28.47 -1.87 -21.12
N ASN A 437 27.54 -1.06 -20.61
CA ASN A 437 26.83 0.00 -21.34
C ASN A 437 26.98 1.32 -20.56
N ILE A 438 27.63 2.30 -21.16
CA ILE A 438 27.97 3.60 -20.56
C ILE A 438 27.39 4.70 -21.43
N LEU A 439 26.40 5.40 -20.90
CA LEU A 439 25.72 6.52 -21.53
C LEU A 439 26.09 7.82 -20.82
N PHE A 440 26.68 8.77 -21.55
CA PHE A 440 26.96 10.10 -21.06
C PHE A 440 26.22 11.12 -21.92
N GLU A 441 25.43 11.98 -21.29
CA GLU A 441 24.73 13.08 -21.96
C GLU A 441 25.12 14.40 -21.31
N ARG A 442 25.27 15.44 -22.14
CA ARG A 442 25.57 16.77 -21.66
C ARG A 442 24.92 17.84 -22.52
N ASN A 443 24.24 18.78 -21.86
CA ASN A 443 23.88 20.04 -22.48
C ASN A 443 25.13 20.89 -22.67
N LEU A 444 25.60 20.99 -23.92
CA LEU A 444 26.80 21.76 -24.25
C LEU A 444 26.52 23.26 -24.20
N PHE A 445 25.39 23.66 -24.77
CA PHE A 445 25.02 25.05 -24.92
C PHE A 445 23.51 25.21 -25.09
N THR A 446 22.95 26.18 -24.39
CA THR A 446 21.58 26.66 -24.58
C THR A 446 21.66 28.16 -24.80
N GLY A 447 21.15 28.66 -25.94
CA GLY A 447 21.17 30.10 -26.22
C GLY A 447 20.00 30.58 -27.06
N ASP A 448 19.67 31.86 -26.89
CA ASP A 448 18.44 32.47 -27.43
C ASP A 448 18.40 32.57 -28.95
N LYS A 449 19.57 32.57 -29.62
CA LYS A 449 19.66 32.74 -31.08
C LYS A 449 19.77 31.43 -31.86
N ILE A 450 20.58 30.49 -31.37
CA ILE A 450 20.91 29.25 -32.09
C ILE A 450 20.20 28.03 -31.52
N GLY A 451 19.55 28.14 -30.36
CA GLY A 451 18.83 27.06 -29.71
C GLY A 451 19.69 26.20 -28.80
N VAL A 452 19.41 24.90 -28.77
CA VAL A 452 19.98 23.93 -27.83
C VAL A 452 20.92 22.98 -28.57
N PHE A 453 22.08 22.73 -27.98
CA PHE A 453 23.05 21.72 -28.41
C PHE A 453 23.31 20.73 -27.29
N ASP A 454 23.06 19.46 -27.57
CA ASP A 454 23.27 18.36 -26.64
C ASP A 454 24.21 17.34 -27.28
N ILE A 455 25.13 16.81 -26.47
CA ILE A 455 25.96 15.67 -26.86
C ILE A 455 25.52 14.45 -26.08
N ARG A 456 25.42 13.31 -26.77
CA ARG A 456 25.12 12.00 -26.19
C ARG A 456 26.17 11.01 -26.67
N SER A 457 26.98 10.49 -25.76
CA SER A 457 28.02 9.50 -26.03
C SER A 457 27.61 8.18 -25.37
N ASN A 458 27.45 7.13 -26.17
CA ASN A 458 27.06 5.81 -25.70
C ASN A 458 28.12 4.78 -26.09
N ALA A 459 28.75 4.15 -25.11
CA ALA A 459 29.72 3.08 -25.32
C ALA A 459 29.16 1.78 -24.74
N PHE A 460 28.90 0.79 -25.58
CA PHE A 460 28.27 -0.45 -25.15
C PHE A 460 28.85 -1.68 -25.85
N VAL A 461 28.84 -2.81 -25.15
CA VAL A 461 29.23 -4.12 -25.68
C VAL A 461 28.09 -5.09 -25.48
N GLU A 462 27.70 -5.76 -26.55
CA GLU A 462 26.64 -6.74 -26.51
C GLU A 462 27.12 -8.08 -27.03
N ASN A 463 26.66 -9.15 -26.40
CA ASN A 463 26.85 -10.51 -26.85
C ASN A 463 25.49 -11.21 -26.94
N PHE A 464 25.14 -11.61 -28.16
CA PHE A 464 23.88 -12.27 -28.49
C PHE A 464 24.17 -13.62 -29.15
N LYS A 465 23.26 -14.58 -28.98
CA LYS A 465 23.40 -15.94 -29.54
C LYS A 465 24.73 -16.63 -29.17
N VAL A 466 25.38 -16.17 -28.10
CA VAL A 466 26.68 -16.61 -27.54
C VAL A 466 27.90 -16.39 -28.46
N ASN A 467 27.73 -16.33 -29.77
CA ASN A 467 28.81 -16.23 -30.76
C ASN A 467 28.82 -14.92 -31.57
N GLN A 468 27.93 -13.97 -31.26
CA GLN A 468 27.91 -12.66 -31.91
C GLN A 468 28.23 -11.61 -30.87
N THR A 469 29.34 -10.90 -31.05
CA THR A 469 29.76 -9.82 -30.16
C THR A 469 29.84 -8.54 -30.95
N THR A 470 29.27 -7.47 -30.41
CA THR A 470 29.37 -6.12 -30.95
C THR A 470 29.92 -5.19 -29.89
N LYS A 471 30.82 -4.30 -30.28
CA LYS A 471 31.35 -3.23 -29.44
C LYS A 471 31.09 -1.93 -30.14
N PHE A 472 30.38 -1.01 -29.51
CA PHE A 472 29.99 0.26 -30.08
C PHE A 472 30.48 1.43 -29.23
N TRP A 473 30.84 2.51 -29.91
CA TRP A 473 30.97 3.83 -29.35
C TRP A 473 30.29 4.84 -30.28
N VAL A 474 29.08 5.23 -29.89
CA VAL A 474 28.18 6.12 -30.63
C VAL A 474 28.23 7.51 -30.01
N ASN A 475 28.43 8.54 -30.84
CA ASN A 475 28.41 9.93 -30.42
C ASN A 475 27.38 10.71 -31.24
N ASP A 476 26.35 11.20 -30.57
CA ASP A 476 25.27 12.00 -31.14
C ASP A 476 25.47 13.45 -30.74
N ILE A 477 25.47 14.33 -31.73
CA ILE A 477 25.41 15.79 -31.56
C ILE A 477 24.03 16.21 -32.03
N ASN A 478 23.15 16.50 -31.07
CA ASN A 478 21.79 16.95 -31.30
C ASN A 478 21.76 18.48 -31.30
N TRP A 479 21.09 19.03 -32.30
CA TRP A 479 20.83 20.45 -32.40
C TRP A 479 19.34 20.69 -32.57
N GLN A 480 18.82 21.67 -31.83
CA GLN A 480 17.44 22.08 -31.95
C GLN A 480 17.35 23.61 -31.93
N SER A 481 16.82 24.21 -32.99
CA SER A 481 16.61 25.65 -33.02
C SER A 481 15.51 26.06 -32.03
N ASN A 482 15.55 27.32 -31.60
CA ASN A 482 14.40 27.93 -30.95
C ASN A 482 13.23 28.01 -31.95
N PRO A 483 11.98 27.81 -31.50
CA PRO A 483 10.82 27.94 -32.37
C PRO A 483 10.69 29.39 -32.83
N PHE A 484 10.42 29.59 -34.12
CA PHE A 484 10.18 30.93 -34.69
C PHE A 484 8.86 30.97 -35.45
N ILE A 485 8.16 32.09 -35.35
CA ILE A 485 6.81 32.26 -35.89
C ILE A 485 6.88 33.05 -37.19
N SER A 486 6.29 32.52 -38.27
CA SER A 486 6.15 33.23 -39.56
C SER A 486 4.90 34.12 -39.58
N PHE A 487 4.77 35.00 -40.59
CA PHE A 487 3.71 36.03 -40.71
C PHE A 487 2.26 35.50 -40.58
N ASN A 488 2.03 34.20 -40.78
CA ASN A 488 0.71 33.58 -40.71
C ASN A 488 0.47 32.74 -39.43
N GLY A 489 1.26 32.93 -38.37
CA GLY A 489 1.13 32.16 -37.12
C GLY A 489 1.67 30.73 -37.18
N ILE A 490 2.34 30.37 -38.28
CA ILE A 490 3.03 29.08 -38.42
C ILE A 490 4.23 29.06 -37.49
N GLN A 491 4.29 28.08 -36.60
CA GLN A 491 5.45 27.82 -35.75
C GLN A 491 6.41 26.88 -36.47
N ASN A 492 7.65 27.33 -36.62
CA ASN A 492 8.70 26.63 -37.35
C ASN A 492 9.84 26.24 -36.41
N LYS A 493 10.52 25.15 -36.73
CA LYS A 493 11.63 24.64 -35.94
C LYS A 493 12.58 23.81 -36.80
N PHE A 494 13.87 24.02 -36.65
CA PHE A 494 14.89 23.16 -37.24
C PHE A 494 15.43 22.18 -36.20
N LYS A 495 15.66 20.94 -36.63
CA LYS A 495 16.29 19.89 -35.84
C LYS A 495 17.45 19.31 -36.65
N GLY A 496 18.56 19.04 -36.00
CA GLY A 496 19.72 18.38 -36.60
C GLY A 496 20.26 17.31 -35.68
N LEU A 497 20.72 16.20 -36.25
CA LEU A 497 21.46 15.16 -35.56
C LEU A 497 22.65 14.78 -36.41
N PHE A 498 23.82 14.84 -35.81
CA PHE A 498 25.07 14.33 -36.38
C PHE A 498 25.57 13.19 -35.50
N LYS A 499 25.70 12.00 -36.07
CA LYS A 499 26.05 10.76 -35.38
C LYS A 499 27.38 10.23 -35.93
N ILE A 500 28.28 9.89 -35.02
CA ILE A 500 29.55 9.20 -35.29
C ILE A 500 29.49 7.84 -34.58
N VAL A 501 29.64 6.76 -35.33
CA VAL A 501 29.57 5.38 -34.82
C VAL A 501 30.90 4.72 -35.07
N ASN A 502 31.60 4.34 -34.01
CA ASN A 502 32.77 3.46 -34.10
C ASN A 502 32.37 2.10 -33.57
N TYR A 503 32.67 1.02 -34.30
CA TYR A 503 32.32 -0.32 -33.87
C TYR A 503 33.29 -1.40 -34.31
N GLU A 504 33.33 -2.46 -33.54
CA GLU A 504 33.92 -3.76 -33.89
C GLU A 504 32.83 -4.82 -33.74
N ALA A 505 32.76 -5.76 -34.67
CA ALA A 505 31.80 -6.85 -34.59
C ALA A 505 32.46 -8.19 -34.93
N GLU A 506 32.11 -9.24 -34.20
CA GLU A 506 32.58 -10.60 -34.43
C GLU A 506 31.37 -11.52 -34.58
N GLY A 507 31.33 -12.32 -35.65
CA GLY A 507 30.23 -13.28 -35.89
C GLY A 507 28.86 -12.66 -36.23
N ALA A 508 28.71 -11.34 -36.16
CA ALA A 508 27.46 -10.64 -36.39
C ALA A 508 27.26 -10.26 -37.87
N LYS A 509 26.41 -11.01 -38.58
CA LYS A 509 26.19 -10.86 -40.04
C LYS A 509 25.69 -9.47 -40.49
N LYS A 510 25.06 -8.71 -39.59
CA LYS A 510 24.52 -7.36 -39.82
C LYS A 510 25.63 -6.30 -39.92
N TYR A 511 26.82 -6.61 -39.42
CA TYR A 511 27.94 -5.68 -39.27
C TYR A 511 29.16 -6.12 -40.07
N LYS A 512 30.01 -5.14 -40.43
CA LYS A 512 31.34 -5.45 -40.94
C LYS A 512 32.19 -6.03 -39.80
N THR A 513 32.82 -7.17 -40.06
CA THR A 513 33.58 -7.92 -39.04
C THR A 513 35.10 -7.73 -39.14
N GLU A 514 35.56 -6.95 -40.13
CA GLU A 514 36.98 -6.67 -40.32
C GLU A 514 37.39 -5.43 -39.53
N GLY A 515 38.11 -5.64 -38.42
CA GLY A 515 38.74 -4.58 -37.63
C GLY A 515 37.78 -3.50 -37.11
N LEU A 516 38.34 -2.33 -36.81
CA LEU A 516 37.59 -1.15 -36.37
C LEU A 516 36.91 -0.47 -37.56
N ASN A 517 35.58 -0.31 -37.48
CA ASN A 517 34.77 0.37 -38.47
C ASN A 517 34.25 1.71 -37.93
N SER A 518 34.20 2.73 -38.79
CA SER A 518 33.67 4.05 -38.45
C SER A 518 32.63 4.50 -39.48
N GLU A 519 31.47 4.93 -39.00
CA GLU A 519 30.37 5.44 -39.82
C GLU A 519 29.93 6.82 -39.32
N ILE A 520 29.63 7.72 -40.26
CA ILE A 520 29.17 9.08 -39.96
C ILE A 520 27.84 9.29 -40.65
N ALA A 521 26.87 9.79 -39.90
CA ALA A 521 25.53 10.06 -40.40
C ALA A 521 25.05 11.43 -39.94
N GLY A 522 24.45 12.20 -40.85
CA GLY A 522 23.72 13.41 -40.53
C GLY A 522 22.26 13.29 -40.93
N VAL A 523 21.38 13.93 -40.17
CA VAL A 523 20.00 14.22 -40.55
C VAL A 523 19.64 15.63 -40.13
N ILE A 524 18.92 16.32 -40.99
CA ILE A 524 18.29 17.60 -40.67
C ILE A 524 16.78 17.49 -40.94
N ALA A 525 15.98 18.10 -40.09
CA ALA A 525 14.54 18.22 -40.29
C ALA A 525 14.08 19.67 -40.10
N TYR A 526 13.11 20.06 -40.90
CA TYR A 526 12.35 21.30 -40.76
C TYR A 526 10.91 20.93 -40.41
N ASP A 527 10.51 21.30 -39.20
CA ASP A 527 9.15 21.10 -38.70
C ASP A 527 8.38 22.41 -38.78
N ALA A 528 7.17 22.34 -39.33
CA ALA A 528 6.20 23.42 -39.35
C ALA A 528 4.87 22.93 -38.78
N LYS A 529 4.26 23.72 -37.90
CA LYS A 529 2.90 23.47 -37.41
C LYS A 529 2.10 24.75 -37.35
N LEU A 530 0.80 24.65 -37.64
CA LEU A 530 -0.13 25.77 -37.58
C LEU A 530 -1.17 25.51 -36.48
N PRO A 531 -0.88 25.86 -35.20
CA PRO A 531 -1.81 25.62 -34.11
C PRO A 531 -2.98 26.59 -34.19
N MET A 532 -4.15 26.11 -34.61
CA MET A 532 -5.39 26.90 -34.62
C MET A 532 -6.28 26.48 -33.46
N SER A 533 -6.94 27.45 -32.84
CA SER A 533 -7.98 27.21 -31.85
C SER A 533 -9.25 27.98 -32.22
N LYS A 534 -10.40 27.37 -31.94
CA LYS A 534 -11.72 28.00 -32.03
C LYS A 534 -12.41 27.83 -30.69
N ILE A 535 -12.63 28.96 -30.02
CA ILE A 535 -13.41 29.01 -28.78
C ILE A 535 -14.88 29.13 -29.16
N ASN A 536 -15.72 28.27 -28.60
CA ASN A 536 -17.17 28.33 -28.72
C ASN A 536 -17.78 28.62 -27.35
N GLU A 537 -18.03 29.90 -27.07
CA GLU A 537 -18.53 30.36 -25.77
C GLU A 537 -19.94 29.83 -25.46
N SER A 538 -20.81 29.67 -26.47
CA SER A 538 -22.17 29.16 -26.27
C SER A 538 -22.23 27.70 -25.85
N GLU A 539 -21.24 26.91 -26.27
CA GLU A 539 -21.12 25.48 -25.94
C GLU A 539 -20.14 25.22 -24.79
N ASN A 540 -19.47 26.25 -24.26
CA ASN A 540 -18.38 26.14 -23.29
C ASN A 540 -17.30 25.14 -23.76
N LYS A 541 -16.88 25.24 -25.02
CA LYS A 541 -15.89 24.34 -25.64
C LYS A 541 -14.76 25.10 -26.32
N ILE A 542 -13.59 24.48 -26.36
CA ILE A 542 -12.47 24.91 -27.19
C ILE A 542 -12.07 23.77 -28.12
N ASN A 543 -11.98 24.08 -29.41
CA ASN A 543 -11.56 23.14 -30.44
C ASN A 543 -10.18 23.54 -30.96
N PHE A 544 -9.32 22.56 -31.16
CA PHE A 544 -7.99 22.74 -31.72
C PHE A 544 -7.88 21.99 -33.04
N PHE A 545 -7.24 22.62 -34.01
CA PHE A 545 -6.83 22.00 -35.26
C PHE A 545 -5.40 22.41 -35.56
N THR A 546 -4.49 21.44 -35.61
CA THR A 546 -3.06 21.68 -35.82
C THR A 546 -2.56 20.83 -36.97
N PRO A 547 -2.57 21.37 -38.20
CA PRO A 547 -1.81 20.81 -39.31
C PRO A 547 -0.30 20.79 -38.96
N LYS A 548 0.36 19.69 -39.30
CA LYS A 548 1.78 19.45 -39.06
C LYS A 548 2.45 18.99 -40.35
N PHE A 549 3.62 19.54 -40.59
CA PHE A 549 4.47 19.23 -41.72
C PHE A 549 5.90 19.05 -41.21
N SER A 550 6.59 18.03 -41.69
CA SER A 550 8.02 17.86 -41.45
C SER A 550 8.72 17.45 -42.73
N PHE A 551 9.76 18.18 -43.11
CA PHE A 551 10.67 17.75 -44.18
C PHE A 551 11.95 17.23 -43.53
N ARG A 552 12.33 16.00 -43.85
CA ARG A 552 13.50 15.32 -43.29
C ARG A 552 14.47 14.95 -44.41
N TYR A 553 15.74 15.25 -44.21
CA TYR A 553 16.81 14.96 -45.16
C TYR A 553 17.99 14.27 -44.46
N ALA A 554 18.27 13.03 -44.84
CA ALA A 554 19.36 12.22 -44.30
C ALA A 554 20.18 11.57 -45.44
N PRO A 555 21.30 12.17 -45.88
CA PRO A 555 22.06 11.68 -47.02
C PRO A 555 22.89 10.42 -46.70
N GLY A 556 23.21 9.65 -47.74
CA GLY A 556 24.06 8.47 -47.69
C GLY A 556 23.30 7.14 -47.66
N HIS A 557 24.01 6.07 -47.34
CA HIS A 557 23.44 4.73 -47.21
C HIS A 557 23.35 4.31 -45.75
N MET A 558 22.46 3.35 -45.46
CA MET A 558 22.31 2.73 -44.15
C MET A 558 22.53 1.22 -44.25
N ARG A 559 22.87 0.61 -43.12
CA ARG A 559 22.87 -0.85 -42.96
C ARG A 559 21.45 -1.41 -43.15
N ASN A 560 21.37 -2.67 -43.56
CA ASN A 560 20.10 -3.36 -43.71
C ASN A 560 19.50 -3.71 -42.33
N LEU A 561 18.34 -3.12 -42.03
CA LEU A 561 17.55 -3.30 -40.81
C LEU A 561 16.16 -3.89 -41.13
N GLN A 562 15.98 -4.51 -42.30
CA GLN A 562 14.66 -4.96 -42.78
C GLN A 562 13.88 -5.81 -41.76
N ASP A 563 14.59 -6.67 -41.02
CA ASP A 563 14.02 -7.63 -40.06
C ASP A 563 13.93 -7.10 -38.62
N ASP A 564 14.30 -5.83 -38.35
CA ASP A 564 14.23 -5.25 -37.01
C ASP A 564 12.78 -4.94 -36.60
N ASP A 565 12.51 -4.92 -35.30
CA ASP A 565 11.18 -4.64 -34.76
C ASP A 565 10.96 -3.12 -34.60
N LEU A 566 10.46 -2.49 -35.66
CA LEU A 566 10.01 -1.10 -35.64
C LEU A 566 8.58 -1.01 -36.18
N LYS A 567 7.66 -0.53 -35.34
CA LYS A 567 6.29 -0.18 -35.74
C LYS A 567 6.19 1.34 -35.92
N LEU A 568 5.66 1.78 -37.06
CA LEU A 568 5.30 3.19 -37.24
C LEU A 568 4.02 3.48 -36.44
N SER A 569 4.00 4.60 -35.74
CA SER A 569 2.82 5.09 -35.01
C SER A 569 2.75 6.60 -35.12
N TYR A 570 1.63 7.19 -34.71
CA TYR A 570 1.53 8.65 -34.70
C TYR A 570 2.61 9.29 -33.80
N SER A 571 2.91 8.65 -32.66
CA SER A 571 3.86 9.16 -31.67
C SER A 571 5.30 9.26 -32.18
N ASN A 572 5.73 8.41 -33.12
CA ASN A 572 7.09 8.44 -33.68
C ASN A 572 7.18 9.00 -35.11
N ALA A 573 6.07 9.27 -35.79
CA ALA A 573 6.06 9.73 -37.18
C ALA A 573 6.89 11.01 -37.44
N PHE A 574 6.89 11.96 -36.49
CA PHE A 574 7.60 13.24 -36.56
C PHE A 574 8.98 13.23 -35.87
N SER A 575 9.49 12.06 -35.51
CA SER A 575 10.81 11.92 -34.88
C SER A 575 11.95 12.10 -35.89
N LEU A 576 13.06 12.67 -35.42
CA LEU A 576 14.25 12.91 -36.26
C LEU A 576 14.97 11.60 -36.61
N ASN A 577 15.05 10.69 -35.64
CA ASN A 577 15.41 9.29 -35.83
C ASN A 577 14.22 8.43 -35.40
N ARG A 578 13.68 7.62 -36.32
CA ARG A 578 12.53 6.76 -36.06
C ARG A 578 12.95 5.34 -35.68
N ASN A 579 14.21 4.97 -35.91
CA ASN A 579 14.73 3.65 -35.58
C ASN A 579 14.90 3.45 -34.08
N ALA A 580 14.70 2.21 -33.61
CA ALA A 580 14.96 1.81 -32.24
C ALA A 580 16.47 1.64 -31.95
N GLU A 581 17.25 1.26 -32.97
CA GLU A 581 18.68 0.98 -32.83
C GLU A 581 19.51 2.25 -32.61
N PRO A 582 20.40 2.28 -31.58
CA PRO A 582 21.17 3.48 -31.23
C PRO A 582 22.30 3.78 -32.22
N ASP A 583 22.71 2.83 -33.05
CA ASP A 583 23.89 2.86 -33.92
C ASP A 583 23.57 3.19 -35.40
N VAL A 584 22.30 3.37 -35.77
CA VAL A 584 21.88 3.70 -37.15
C VAL A 584 20.88 4.86 -37.15
N ILE A 585 20.91 5.66 -38.22
CA ILE A 585 19.88 6.65 -38.54
C ILE A 585 19.23 6.25 -39.85
N GLU A 586 17.89 6.33 -39.91
CA GLU A 586 17.11 6.18 -41.15
C GLU A 586 17.65 7.13 -42.24
N LYS A 587 18.01 6.60 -43.42
CA LYS A 587 18.53 7.38 -44.55
C LYS A 587 17.49 7.60 -45.63
N GLY A 588 17.60 8.74 -46.31
CA GLY A 588 16.70 9.17 -47.37
C GLY A 588 16.05 10.51 -47.07
N GLU A 589 15.28 10.97 -48.04
CA GLU A 589 14.47 12.17 -47.97
C GLU A 589 13.00 11.79 -47.76
N SER A 590 12.36 12.38 -46.77
CA SER A 590 10.94 12.14 -46.51
C SER A 590 10.19 13.40 -46.12
N ILE A 591 8.92 13.43 -46.50
CA ILE A 591 7.94 14.44 -46.11
C ILE A 591 6.94 13.74 -45.20
N THR A 592 6.79 14.23 -43.97
CA THR A 592 5.74 13.78 -43.05
C THR A 592 4.64 14.83 -43.05
N THR A 593 3.42 14.40 -43.36
CA THR A 593 2.23 15.24 -43.25
C THR A 593 1.28 14.63 -42.23
N GLY A 594 0.69 15.47 -41.40
CA GLY A 594 -0.30 15.02 -40.45
C GLY A 594 -1.12 16.16 -39.88
N PHE A 595 -2.10 15.82 -39.06
CA PHE A 595 -2.87 16.80 -38.34
C PHE A 595 -3.34 16.26 -36.99
N GLU A 596 -3.55 17.18 -36.06
CA GLU A 596 -4.17 16.91 -34.77
C GLU A 596 -5.46 17.71 -34.67
N ILE A 597 -6.57 17.03 -34.43
CA ILE A 597 -7.85 17.63 -34.09
C ILE A 597 -8.15 17.27 -32.64
N SER A 598 -8.56 18.22 -31.83
CA SER A 598 -9.10 17.91 -30.50
C SER A 598 -10.16 18.90 -30.05
N SER A 599 -11.00 18.47 -29.12
CA SER A 599 -11.96 19.34 -28.44
C SER A 599 -11.89 19.09 -26.96
N SER A 600 -12.00 20.15 -26.16
CA SER A 600 -12.03 20.09 -24.71
C SER A 600 -13.11 21.00 -24.16
N ASP A 601 -13.62 20.66 -22.97
CA ASP A 601 -14.52 21.54 -22.23
C ASP A 601 -13.78 22.81 -21.78
N LEU A 602 -14.50 23.92 -21.65
CA LEU A 602 -13.97 25.20 -21.20
C LEU A 602 -14.81 25.67 -19.99
N LYS A 603 -14.23 25.68 -18.79
CA LYS A 603 -14.88 26.17 -17.57
C LYS A 603 -14.07 27.32 -16.99
N ASN A 604 -14.68 28.50 -16.86
CA ASN A 604 -14.05 29.71 -16.30
C ASN A 604 -12.70 30.07 -16.98
N GLY A 605 -12.57 29.86 -18.29
CA GLY A 605 -11.33 30.10 -19.04
C GLY A 605 -10.25 29.01 -18.86
N VAL A 606 -10.52 27.97 -18.06
CA VAL A 606 -9.63 26.83 -17.88
C VAL A 606 -10.10 25.68 -18.78
N THR A 607 -9.15 25.10 -19.53
CA THR A 607 -9.41 23.92 -20.39
C THR A 607 -9.58 22.68 -19.51
N GLY A 608 -10.74 22.04 -19.61
CA GLY A 608 -11.08 20.79 -18.94
C GLY A 608 -10.61 19.56 -19.71
N GLY A 609 -11.26 18.42 -19.44
CA GLY A 609 -10.95 17.15 -20.10
C GLY A 609 -11.20 17.18 -21.61
N LYS A 610 -10.45 16.36 -22.36
CA LYS A 610 -10.68 16.16 -23.80
C LYS A 610 -12.02 15.46 -24.02
N ASN A 611 -12.82 15.95 -24.96
CA ASN A 611 -14.05 15.35 -25.45
C ASN A 611 -13.77 14.39 -26.61
N TYR A 612 -12.90 14.80 -27.53
CA TYR A 612 -12.38 13.92 -28.57
C TYR A 612 -11.00 14.39 -29.01
N SER A 613 -10.21 13.49 -29.56
CA SER A 613 -9.00 13.81 -30.30
C SER A 613 -8.78 12.81 -31.42
N LEU A 614 -8.27 13.29 -32.55
CA LEU A 614 -7.82 12.49 -33.68
C LEU A 614 -6.48 13.04 -34.13
N SER A 615 -5.49 12.16 -34.19
CA SER A 615 -4.15 12.43 -34.66
C SER A 615 -3.86 11.50 -35.83
N LEU A 616 -3.41 12.06 -36.95
CA LEU A 616 -3.10 11.29 -38.16
C LEU A 616 -1.76 11.74 -38.73
N ALA A 617 -0.97 10.79 -39.21
CA ALA A 617 0.28 11.07 -39.91
C ALA A 617 0.54 10.06 -41.02
N GLN A 618 1.15 10.53 -42.10
CA GLN A 618 1.67 9.69 -43.18
C GLN A 618 3.01 10.25 -43.66
N ILE A 619 3.91 9.36 -44.03
CA ILE A 619 5.26 9.68 -44.48
C ILE A 619 5.37 9.32 -45.97
N GLN A 620 5.82 10.28 -46.75
CA GLN A 620 6.15 10.10 -48.16
C GLN A 620 7.66 10.20 -48.35
N SER A 621 8.28 9.08 -48.68
CA SER A 621 9.69 8.97 -49.02
C SER A 621 9.89 9.27 -50.50
N LEU A 622 10.92 10.04 -50.86
CA LEU A 622 11.22 10.35 -52.26
C LEU A 622 11.67 9.11 -53.04
N ARG A 623 12.25 8.13 -52.35
CA ARG A 623 12.77 6.87 -52.90
C ARG A 623 12.47 5.73 -51.92
N GLU A 624 12.30 4.53 -52.46
CA GLU A 624 12.19 3.32 -51.65
C GLU A 624 13.55 2.96 -51.04
N ASN A 625 13.53 2.39 -49.84
CA ASN A 625 14.73 1.97 -49.13
C ASN A 625 14.46 0.67 -48.37
N LYS A 626 14.74 -0.46 -49.03
CA LYS A 626 14.55 -1.82 -48.47
C LYS A 626 15.42 -2.14 -47.25
N SER A 627 16.35 -1.26 -46.89
CA SER A 627 17.13 -1.40 -45.66
C SER A 627 16.39 -0.92 -44.40
N ILE A 628 15.22 -0.28 -44.53
CA ILE A 628 14.42 0.17 -43.39
C ILE A 628 13.52 -1.00 -42.91
N PRO A 629 13.20 -1.11 -41.61
CA PRO A 629 12.36 -2.21 -41.12
C PRO A 629 11.01 -2.29 -41.83
N SER A 630 10.71 -3.42 -42.48
CA SER A 630 9.48 -3.59 -43.27
C SER A 630 8.22 -3.55 -42.39
N LYS A 631 8.35 -3.89 -41.09
CA LYS A 631 7.27 -3.79 -40.09
C LYS A 631 6.74 -2.35 -39.89
N SER A 632 7.50 -1.35 -40.33
CA SER A 632 7.13 0.06 -40.21
C SER A 632 6.47 0.64 -41.46
N SER A 633 6.41 -0.09 -42.58
CA SER A 633 6.05 0.39 -43.94
C SER A 633 6.95 1.50 -44.52
N LEU A 634 7.97 1.96 -43.78
CA LEU A 634 8.85 3.06 -44.19
C LEU A 634 9.84 2.68 -45.31
N ASP A 635 9.97 1.38 -45.63
CA ASP A 635 10.79 0.88 -46.72
C ASP A 635 10.20 1.17 -48.11
N GLN A 636 8.95 1.64 -48.15
CA GLN A 636 8.18 1.98 -49.35
C GLN A 636 8.18 3.49 -49.64
N ARG A 637 7.61 3.92 -50.78
CA ARG A 637 7.48 5.36 -51.11
C ARG A 637 6.45 6.08 -50.25
N ALA A 638 5.38 5.40 -49.88
CA ALA A 638 4.36 5.91 -48.99
C ALA A 638 4.26 4.95 -47.83
N SER A 639 4.36 5.45 -46.60
CA SER A 639 4.06 4.66 -45.43
C SER A 639 2.56 4.43 -45.32
N ASP A 640 2.22 3.50 -44.45
CA ASP A 640 0.91 3.39 -43.84
C ASP A 640 0.46 4.75 -43.27
N LEU A 641 -0.85 4.94 -43.27
CA LEU A 641 -1.51 6.01 -42.54
C LEU A 641 -1.67 5.57 -41.08
N VAL A 642 -0.94 6.21 -40.19
CA VAL A 642 -0.97 5.90 -38.74
C VAL A 642 -1.78 6.92 -37.98
N GLY A 643 -2.52 6.45 -36.98
CA GLY A 643 -3.41 7.31 -36.22
C GLY A 643 -3.69 6.89 -34.79
N GLU A 644 -4.06 7.90 -34.00
CA GLU A 644 -4.56 7.75 -32.64
C GLU A 644 -5.87 8.51 -32.51
N ALA A 645 -6.92 7.83 -32.05
CA ALA A 645 -8.24 8.40 -31.84
C ALA A 645 -8.69 8.20 -30.39
N PHE A 646 -9.34 9.22 -29.83
CA PHE A 646 -10.02 9.17 -28.55
C PHE A 646 -11.35 9.87 -28.66
N ILE A 647 -12.40 9.28 -28.11
CA ILE A 647 -13.72 9.91 -28.03
C ILE A 647 -14.39 9.58 -26.71
N LYS A 648 -14.83 10.62 -26.00
CA LYS A 648 -15.71 10.57 -24.84
C LYS A 648 -17.15 10.68 -25.35
N LEU A 649 -17.81 9.56 -25.60
CA LEU A 649 -19.20 9.51 -26.06
C LEU A 649 -20.17 9.96 -24.94
N SER A 650 -19.82 9.70 -23.69
CA SER A 650 -20.46 10.26 -22.49
C SER A 650 -19.43 10.31 -21.34
N GLU A 651 -19.74 10.95 -20.21
CA GLU A 651 -18.87 10.92 -19.01
C GLU A 651 -18.50 9.50 -18.55
N ASN A 652 -19.34 8.54 -18.92
CA ASN A 652 -19.23 7.15 -18.49
C ASN A 652 -18.74 6.22 -19.61
N PHE A 653 -18.59 6.70 -20.85
CA PHE A 653 -18.21 5.86 -21.99
C PHE A 653 -17.16 6.55 -22.83
N ASN A 654 -15.98 5.95 -22.89
CA ASN A 654 -14.90 6.37 -23.77
C ASN A 654 -14.39 5.24 -24.64
N LEU A 655 -13.90 5.63 -25.81
CA LEU A 655 -13.22 4.77 -26.77
C LEU A 655 -11.84 5.37 -27.07
N LYS A 656 -10.83 4.52 -27.15
CA LYS A 656 -9.51 4.84 -27.68
C LYS A 656 -9.18 3.84 -28.78
N ASN A 657 -8.52 4.31 -29.82
CA ASN A 657 -8.04 3.45 -30.88
C ASN A 657 -6.66 3.91 -31.36
N GLU A 658 -5.71 2.99 -31.46
CA GLU A 658 -4.48 3.18 -32.22
C GLU A 658 -4.54 2.30 -33.46
N PHE A 659 -4.28 2.85 -34.64
CA PHE A 659 -4.43 2.11 -35.89
C PHE A 659 -3.36 2.46 -36.93
N SER A 660 -3.11 1.49 -37.82
CA SER A 660 -2.30 1.62 -39.03
C SER A 660 -3.10 1.09 -40.21
N ILE A 661 -3.33 1.93 -41.21
CA ILE A 661 -4.03 1.57 -42.45
C ILE A 661 -3.00 1.54 -43.57
N ASP A 662 -3.06 0.51 -44.42
CA ASP A 662 -2.16 0.35 -45.54
C ASP A 662 -2.13 1.60 -46.43
N HIS A 663 -1.00 1.84 -47.09
CA HIS A 663 -0.81 3.00 -47.95
C HIS A 663 -1.86 3.11 -49.08
N ASN A 664 -2.50 2.00 -49.47
CA ASN A 664 -3.57 1.96 -50.47
C ASN A 664 -4.97 2.23 -49.90
N LEU A 665 -5.10 2.36 -48.57
CA LEU A 665 -6.33 2.56 -47.81
C LEU A 665 -7.37 1.43 -47.89
N ASN A 666 -6.98 0.25 -48.34
CA ASN A 666 -7.87 -0.91 -48.49
C ASN A 666 -7.82 -1.85 -47.28
N ASP A 667 -6.67 -1.97 -46.63
CA ASP A 667 -6.42 -2.94 -45.56
C ASP A 667 -5.99 -2.26 -44.26
N ILE A 668 -6.37 -2.84 -43.13
CA ILE A 668 -5.91 -2.44 -41.79
C ILE A 668 -4.75 -3.34 -41.41
N ASN A 669 -3.59 -2.75 -41.13
CA ASN A 669 -2.40 -3.49 -40.71
C ASN A 669 -2.29 -3.60 -39.19
N TYR A 670 -2.83 -2.62 -38.45
CA TYR A 670 -2.88 -2.62 -36.99
C TYR A 670 -4.14 -1.94 -36.48
N ASN A 671 -4.76 -2.50 -35.45
CA ASN A 671 -5.88 -1.89 -34.75
C ASN A 671 -5.90 -2.34 -33.28
N ASP A 672 -5.76 -1.40 -32.35
CA ASP A 672 -5.86 -1.60 -30.90
C ASP A 672 -6.97 -0.71 -30.35
N LEU A 673 -8.15 -1.30 -30.19
CA LEU A 673 -9.38 -0.64 -29.76
C LEU A 673 -9.63 -0.93 -28.28
N GLU A 674 -9.63 0.13 -27.45
CA GLU A 674 -9.99 0.08 -26.04
C GLU A 674 -11.34 0.78 -25.82
N ALA A 675 -12.30 0.06 -25.23
CA ALA A 675 -13.60 0.58 -24.87
C ALA A 675 -13.83 0.45 -23.36
N ASN A 676 -14.14 1.57 -22.70
CA ASN A 676 -14.38 1.63 -21.26
C ASN A 676 -15.74 2.25 -20.97
N LEU A 677 -16.64 1.47 -20.36
CA LEU A 677 -18.01 1.86 -20.05
C LEU A 677 -18.32 1.68 -18.57
N ILE A 678 -18.88 2.71 -17.92
CA ILE A 678 -19.28 2.71 -16.52
C ILE A 678 -20.80 2.89 -16.43
N LEU A 679 -21.54 1.83 -16.09
CA LEU A 679 -22.98 1.87 -15.89
C LEU A 679 -23.31 1.74 -14.41
N GLY A 680 -23.45 2.88 -13.73
CA GLY A 680 -23.79 2.92 -12.30
C GLY A 680 -22.69 2.28 -11.46
N ASN A 681 -22.99 1.11 -10.90
CA ASN A 681 -22.10 0.30 -10.09
C ASN A 681 -21.33 -0.77 -10.89
N THR A 682 -21.44 -0.75 -12.23
CA THR A 682 -20.79 -1.73 -13.09
C THR A 682 -19.81 -1.04 -14.02
N SER A 683 -18.61 -1.59 -14.17
CA SER A 683 -17.64 -1.18 -15.18
C SER A 683 -17.37 -2.32 -16.15
N PHE A 684 -17.32 -1.97 -17.43
CA PHE A 684 -17.05 -2.86 -18.56
C PHE A 684 -15.80 -2.36 -19.27
N ASN A 685 -14.88 -3.28 -19.53
CA ASN A 685 -13.67 -3.08 -20.29
C ASN A 685 -13.68 -4.05 -21.47
N LEU A 686 -13.32 -3.56 -22.65
CA LEU A 686 -13.06 -4.36 -23.83
C LEU A 686 -11.81 -3.84 -24.53
N ASN A 687 -10.90 -4.75 -24.84
CA ASN A 687 -9.73 -4.50 -25.66
C ASN A 687 -9.75 -5.49 -26.84
N TYR A 688 -9.67 -4.96 -28.05
CA TYR A 688 -9.53 -5.73 -29.28
C TYR A 688 -8.22 -5.35 -29.95
N LEU A 689 -7.32 -6.32 -30.10
CA LEU A 689 -6.06 -6.15 -30.82
C LEU A 689 -6.09 -6.99 -32.09
N GLU A 690 -5.76 -6.36 -33.21
CA GLU A 690 -5.54 -6.99 -34.52
C GLU A 690 -4.21 -6.49 -35.10
N GLU A 691 -3.29 -7.42 -35.34
CA GLU A 691 -2.08 -7.22 -36.11
C GLU A 691 -2.16 -8.08 -37.36
N SER A 692 -1.98 -7.45 -38.52
CA SER A 692 -2.11 -8.08 -39.84
C SER A 692 -0.93 -7.76 -40.75
N ASN A 693 -0.79 -8.50 -41.85
CA ASN A 693 0.19 -8.27 -42.91
C ASN A 693 1.63 -8.16 -42.41
N HIS A 694 2.28 -7.00 -42.61
CA HIS A 694 3.68 -6.78 -42.27
C HIS A 694 3.90 -6.47 -40.77
N ILE A 695 2.83 -6.26 -40.00
CA ILE A 695 2.91 -5.90 -38.58
C ILE A 695 2.98 -7.13 -37.69
N GLY A 696 2.13 -8.13 -37.95
CA GLY A 696 2.06 -9.33 -37.14
C GLY A 696 0.86 -10.20 -37.51
N THR A 697 0.55 -11.14 -36.63
CA THR A 697 -0.59 -12.06 -36.75
C THR A 697 -1.37 -12.17 -35.44
N SER A 698 -1.17 -11.25 -34.49
CA SER A 698 -1.84 -11.30 -33.20
C SER A 698 -3.29 -10.83 -33.36
N ASN A 699 -4.25 -11.65 -32.96
CA ASN A 699 -5.66 -11.27 -33.00
C ASN A 699 -6.38 -11.79 -31.75
N TYR A 700 -6.81 -10.90 -30.87
CA TYR A 700 -7.50 -11.30 -29.65
C TYR A 700 -8.51 -10.27 -29.16
N ILE A 701 -9.46 -10.76 -28.36
CA ILE A 701 -10.35 -9.92 -27.54
C ILE A 701 -10.10 -10.24 -26.07
N LYS A 702 -9.83 -9.21 -25.27
CA LYS A 702 -9.87 -9.25 -23.81
C LYS A 702 -11.08 -8.44 -23.34
N SER A 703 -11.90 -9.01 -22.46
CA SER A 703 -13.02 -8.29 -21.86
C SER A 703 -13.08 -8.52 -20.36
N GLY A 704 -13.37 -7.45 -19.62
CA GLY A 704 -13.52 -7.44 -18.18
C GLY A 704 -14.85 -6.83 -17.77
N ILE A 705 -15.49 -7.41 -16.76
CA ILE A 705 -16.71 -6.88 -16.13
C ILE A 705 -16.46 -6.82 -14.63
N ASN A 706 -16.69 -5.66 -14.03
CA ASN A 706 -16.62 -5.48 -12.59
C ASN A 706 -17.95 -4.88 -12.10
N VAL A 707 -18.64 -5.60 -11.22
CA VAL A 707 -19.95 -5.24 -10.65
C VAL A 707 -19.81 -5.03 -9.15
N ASP A 708 -20.03 -3.80 -8.68
CA ASP A 708 -20.16 -3.48 -7.27
C ASP A 708 -21.62 -3.70 -6.82
N LEU A 709 -21.95 -4.91 -6.37
CA LEU A 709 -23.32 -5.29 -6.03
C LEU A 709 -23.97 -4.38 -4.97
N ASN A 710 -23.18 -3.90 -4.00
CA ASN A 710 -23.57 -3.07 -2.85
C ASN A 710 -22.29 -2.48 -2.20
N ASN A 711 -22.40 -1.78 -1.05
CA ASN A 711 -21.25 -1.36 -0.22
C ASN A 711 -20.37 -2.51 0.33
N SER A 712 -20.61 -3.77 -0.05
CA SER A 712 -19.95 -4.93 0.55
C SER A 712 -19.68 -6.12 -0.37
N GLY A 713 -20.04 -6.06 -1.66
CA GLY A 713 -19.85 -7.17 -2.58
C GLY A 713 -19.36 -6.67 -3.93
N GLN A 714 -18.30 -7.27 -4.44
CA GLN A 714 -17.75 -7.00 -5.76
C GLN A 714 -17.63 -8.31 -6.54
N ILE A 715 -18.11 -8.33 -7.78
CA ILE A 715 -17.91 -9.44 -8.72
C ILE A 715 -16.97 -8.94 -9.81
N ASN A 716 -15.92 -9.70 -10.10
CA ASN A 716 -15.03 -9.45 -11.24
C ASN A 716 -15.07 -10.66 -12.17
N PHE A 717 -15.20 -10.43 -13.46
CA PHE A 717 -15.09 -11.47 -14.49
C PHE A 717 -14.17 -10.97 -15.60
N ASN A 718 -13.15 -11.75 -15.95
CA ASN A 718 -12.32 -11.45 -17.12
C ASN A 718 -12.26 -12.66 -18.05
N ILE A 719 -12.13 -12.38 -19.34
CA ILE A 719 -11.96 -13.37 -20.39
C ILE A 719 -10.97 -12.85 -21.43
N LYS A 720 -10.11 -13.75 -21.92
CA LYS A 720 -9.26 -13.49 -23.08
C LYS A 720 -9.45 -14.59 -24.11
N LYS A 721 -9.80 -14.22 -25.33
CA LYS A 721 -9.99 -15.14 -26.47
C LYS A 721 -9.06 -14.75 -27.60
N ASN A 722 -8.28 -15.71 -28.07
CA ASN A 722 -7.50 -15.61 -29.29
C ASN A 722 -8.44 -15.89 -30.48
N LEU A 723 -8.54 -14.94 -31.41
CA LEU A 723 -9.43 -15.02 -32.56
C LEU A 723 -8.76 -15.70 -33.76
N GLU A 724 -7.42 -15.73 -33.84
CA GLU A 724 -6.71 -16.51 -34.86
C GLU A 724 -6.93 -18.02 -34.69
N THR A 725 -6.80 -18.50 -33.45
CA THR A 725 -6.93 -19.93 -33.13
C THR A 725 -8.33 -20.34 -32.69
N ASP A 726 -9.28 -19.39 -32.66
CA ASP A 726 -10.62 -19.54 -32.09
C ASP A 726 -10.65 -20.16 -30.68
N SER A 727 -9.61 -19.88 -29.87
CA SER A 727 -9.42 -20.51 -28.56
C SER A 727 -9.46 -19.50 -27.41
N THR A 728 -10.16 -19.83 -26.33
CA THR A 728 -10.07 -19.08 -25.07
C THR A 728 -8.72 -19.35 -24.41
N GLU A 729 -7.99 -18.30 -24.02
CA GLU A 729 -6.72 -18.44 -23.30
C GLU A 729 -6.96 -18.61 -21.80
N PHE A 730 -7.83 -17.77 -21.23
CA PHE A 730 -8.30 -17.89 -19.85
C PHE A 730 -9.66 -17.23 -19.64
N TYR A 731 -10.32 -17.62 -18.57
CA TYR A 731 -11.30 -16.79 -17.90
C TYR A 731 -11.18 -16.92 -16.39
N ASP A 732 -11.55 -15.86 -15.68
CA ASP A 732 -11.60 -15.82 -14.24
C ASP A 732 -12.89 -15.17 -13.76
N LEU A 733 -13.37 -15.65 -12.61
CA LEU A 733 -14.52 -15.14 -11.89
C LEU A 733 -14.11 -14.99 -10.43
N ALA A 734 -14.15 -13.77 -9.92
CA ALA A 734 -13.98 -13.50 -8.50
C ALA A 734 -15.22 -12.91 -7.87
N TYR A 735 -15.45 -13.28 -6.61
CA TYR A 735 -16.37 -12.64 -5.71
C TYR A 735 -15.61 -12.18 -4.46
N ASP A 736 -15.66 -10.88 -4.20
CA ASP A 736 -15.08 -10.24 -3.03
C ASP A 736 -16.20 -9.74 -2.11
N TYR A 737 -16.26 -10.29 -0.90
CA TYR A 737 -17.09 -9.78 0.20
C TYR A 737 -16.24 -8.88 1.09
N ILE A 738 -16.60 -7.60 1.18
CA ILE A 738 -15.86 -6.57 1.90
C ILE A 738 -16.79 -5.92 2.93
N ASN A 739 -16.36 -5.81 4.17
CA ASN A 739 -17.03 -4.94 5.14
C ASN A 739 -15.99 -4.16 5.95
N ASP A 740 -16.44 -3.47 6.99
CA ASP A 740 -15.62 -2.62 7.86
C ASP A 740 -14.50 -3.36 8.62
N CYS A 741 -14.59 -4.68 8.78
CA CYS A 741 -13.66 -5.45 9.63
C CYS A 741 -13.26 -6.83 9.06
N LEU A 742 -13.80 -7.24 7.91
CA LEU A 742 -13.58 -8.53 7.27
C LEU A 742 -13.60 -8.38 5.75
N ARG A 743 -12.64 -9.00 5.08
CA ARG A 743 -12.58 -9.18 3.63
C ARG A 743 -12.43 -10.67 3.32
N ALA A 744 -13.32 -11.21 2.50
CA ALA A 744 -13.28 -12.60 2.05
C ALA A 744 -13.41 -12.64 0.54
N GLY A 745 -12.48 -13.31 -0.14
CA GLY A 745 -12.47 -13.42 -1.59
C GLY A 745 -12.46 -14.88 -2.03
N LEU A 746 -13.24 -15.17 -3.07
CA LEU A 746 -13.27 -16.45 -3.78
C LEU A 746 -12.96 -16.18 -5.25
N VAL A 747 -11.97 -16.88 -5.81
CA VAL A 747 -11.58 -16.73 -7.21
C VAL A 747 -11.56 -18.09 -7.89
N PHE A 748 -12.30 -18.23 -8.97
CA PHE A 748 -12.19 -19.34 -9.91
C PHE A 748 -11.43 -18.84 -11.14
N ARG A 749 -10.37 -19.54 -11.55
CA ARG A 749 -9.61 -19.24 -12.77
C ARG A 749 -9.43 -20.52 -13.56
N ARG A 750 -9.70 -20.45 -14.86
CA ARG A 750 -9.40 -21.51 -15.81
C ARG A 750 -8.42 -21.01 -16.85
N GLU A 751 -7.30 -21.72 -16.97
CA GLU A 751 -6.28 -21.46 -17.98
C GLU A 751 -6.27 -22.62 -18.98
N PHE A 752 -6.22 -22.31 -20.28
CA PHE A 752 -6.32 -23.28 -21.35
C PHE A 752 -5.01 -23.54 -22.10
N TYR A 753 -3.98 -22.72 -21.85
CA TYR A 753 -2.71 -22.86 -22.55
C TYR A 753 -1.85 -23.97 -21.94
N THR A 754 -1.05 -24.60 -22.79
CA THR A 754 -0.04 -25.60 -22.42
C THR A 754 1.34 -25.04 -22.71
N ASP A 755 2.26 -25.09 -21.74
CA ASP A 755 3.67 -24.72 -21.92
C ASP A 755 4.55 -25.72 -21.16
N ARG A 756 5.12 -26.70 -21.86
CA ARG A 756 5.98 -27.77 -21.29
C ARG A 756 5.28 -28.55 -20.16
N ASP A 757 5.60 -28.26 -18.90
CA ASP A 757 4.98 -28.85 -17.70
C ASP A 757 3.88 -27.97 -17.08
N VAL A 758 3.60 -26.79 -17.65
CA VAL A 758 2.36 -26.05 -17.43
C VAL A 758 1.24 -26.73 -18.22
N GLU A 759 0.25 -27.23 -17.48
CA GLU A 759 -0.94 -27.88 -18.03
C GLU A 759 -2.16 -26.97 -17.87
N PRO A 760 -3.19 -27.11 -18.73
CA PRO A 760 -4.46 -26.43 -18.57
C PRO A 760 -5.00 -26.72 -17.18
N SER A 761 -5.38 -25.68 -16.46
CA SER A 761 -5.70 -25.82 -15.05
C SER A 761 -6.96 -25.06 -14.65
N ASP A 762 -7.78 -25.74 -13.87
CA ASP A 762 -8.81 -25.13 -13.06
C ASP A 762 -8.22 -24.85 -11.67
N SER A 763 -8.37 -23.62 -11.19
CA SER A 763 -7.90 -23.15 -9.89
C SER A 763 -9.03 -22.46 -9.12
N LEU A 764 -9.32 -22.95 -7.91
CA LEU A 764 -10.22 -22.31 -6.96
C LEU A 764 -9.40 -21.79 -5.77
N MET A 765 -9.43 -20.49 -5.55
CA MET A 765 -8.68 -19.81 -4.48
C MET A 765 -9.63 -19.17 -3.48
N PHE A 766 -9.32 -19.33 -2.20
CA PHE A 766 -10.06 -18.72 -1.09
C PHE A 766 -9.12 -18.04 -0.11
N ARG A 767 -9.45 -16.82 0.29
CA ARG A 767 -8.73 -16.06 1.32
C ARG A 767 -9.70 -15.26 2.17
N VAL A 768 -9.48 -15.27 3.47
CA VAL A 768 -10.16 -14.41 4.44
C VAL A 768 -9.13 -13.60 5.19
N THR A 769 -9.40 -12.31 5.34
CA THR A 769 -8.61 -11.36 6.10
C THR A 769 -9.53 -10.67 7.10
N LEU A 770 -9.12 -10.60 8.36
CA LEU A 770 -9.81 -9.86 9.41
C LEU A 770 -8.99 -8.63 9.81
N PHE A 771 -9.62 -7.46 9.89
CA PHE A 771 -8.99 -6.22 10.38
C PHE A 771 -9.19 -6.12 11.89
N PRO A 772 -8.14 -5.79 12.69
CA PRO A 772 -6.81 -5.28 12.32
C PRO A 772 -5.74 -6.37 12.02
N PHE A 773 -6.07 -7.66 12.07
CA PHE A 773 -5.07 -8.75 12.14
C PHE A 773 -4.30 -9.02 10.83
N GLY A 774 -4.58 -8.32 9.74
CA GLY A 774 -3.84 -8.43 8.49
C GLY A 774 -4.15 -7.31 7.50
N GLU A 775 -3.26 -7.10 6.53
CA GLU A 775 -3.47 -6.15 5.43
C GLU A 775 -4.68 -6.53 4.56
N ALA A 776 -5.38 -5.52 4.04
CA ALA A 776 -6.63 -5.63 3.28
C ALA A 776 -6.52 -6.26 1.88
N ARG A 777 -5.88 -7.42 1.76
CA ARG A 777 -5.68 -8.13 0.50
C ARG A 777 -6.76 -9.20 0.30
N SER A 778 -7.51 -9.10 -0.78
CA SER A 778 -8.23 -10.24 -1.37
C SER A 778 -7.27 -11.13 -2.17
N PRO A 779 -7.65 -12.36 -2.55
CA PRO A 779 -6.97 -13.00 -3.67
C PRO A 779 -7.12 -12.07 -4.88
N LEU A 780 -5.99 -11.55 -5.38
CA LEU A 780 -6.00 -10.68 -6.54
C LEU A 780 -6.22 -11.53 -7.79
N ILE A 781 -7.11 -11.08 -8.66
CA ILE A 781 -7.03 -11.40 -10.08
C ILE A 781 -6.00 -10.42 -10.67
N ASP A 782 -5.09 -10.90 -11.52
CA ASP A 782 -4.24 -10.02 -12.32
C ASP A 782 -5.13 -9.12 -13.17
N ARG A 783 -5.05 -7.80 -12.98
CA ARG A 783 -5.70 -6.84 -13.88
C ARG A 783 -4.91 -6.74 -15.18
#